data_AF-A0AAV2JGD8-F1
#
_entry.id   AF-A0AAV2JGD8-F1
#
_cell.length_a   1.000
_cell.length_b   1.000
_cell.length_c   1.000
_cell.angle_alpha   90.00
_cell.angle_beta   90.00
_cell.angle_gamma   90.00
#
_symmetry.space_group_name_H-M   'P 1'
#
loop_
_entity.id
_entity.type
_entity.pdbx_description
1 polymer ?
#
loop_
_entity_poly.entity_id
_entity_poly.type
_entity_poly.pdbx_seq_one_letter_code
_entity_poly.pdbx_strand_id
1 'polypeptide(L)'
;MDGKAETLALKREVGLVGAVSLIAGTMIGSGIFMSPQTVLFTIGSPGASLVVWASCGVLVILAAFCYSELGTVIKESGGEYIYILRTSGPVMAFMLIFSSVLFVRPAGVAGISLSFAQYAVAPFYPECPPPSLLVKAVAAVSILVLATVNCLNVRFSMSVQVFFMVAKVLALAVIIVGGVVMLINGHTENFENSFENTNVGINPIGIAFYQGLWSYDGWNNLNYVTEELKRPEMAPEKHMLSLQREIGLLGAVSFIAGTMIGSGIFISPLYVLSAIGSPAASLIIWAGCGALALLGGLCYAELGTVIPESGGEYVYMLQTTGRVSAFVFVFSFVNVLRPASATGIALSVAEYVVAPFYTDCPPPQQLLKCVAAVSILAVALVNCASVRAATLIQVLCTAVKLLALSVIAGLYSYDGWNTLNLLTEELKYPEVNLPRAIIIAISLVTGLYLLVNVSYLTVMTPKELMMSNAVAVTWGNKVLGSWGWIMSVAAALSAFGSLNGTFFSGGRVCFVAAREGHMPDILSMAHVHRLTPSPALIFTTFVSLLVLIPGDFQSIVNYFSFTAWFFYAITMIGLLYLKIKRPDLPRPYKVPIVLPVTVLIAAVFLVLAPIIDSPQIEYLYVALFIFSGVIVYVPFIHYKMCPGLLTKLTQFLQLLLEVAPAEKNV
;
A
#
# COMPACT_ATOMS: atom_id res chain seq x y z
N MET A 1 4.77 -52.32 10.05
CA MET A 1 5.93 -51.44 9.82
C MET A 1 5.43 -50.01 10.02
N ASP A 2 5.42 -49.57 11.28
CA ASP A 2 5.02 -48.20 11.65
C ASP A 2 6.29 -47.37 11.84
N GLY A 3 6.69 -46.67 10.78
CA GLY A 3 7.77 -45.69 10.84
C GLY A 3 7.24 -44.35 11.32
N LYS A 4 7.23 -44.09 12.63
CA LYS A 4 7.16 -42.72 13.14
C LYS A 4 8.56 -42.11 13.01
N ALA A 5 8.70 -41.11 12.13
CA ALA A 5 9.91 -40.31 12.07
C ALA A 5 10.07 -39.49 13.38
N GLU A 6 11.25 -39.56 14.01
CA GLU A 6 11.63 -38.63 15.09
C GLU A 6 11.77 -37.22 14.51
N THR A 7 11.05 -36.25 15.06
CA THR A 7 11.18 -34.82 14.70
C THR A 7 12.18 -34.14 15.64
N LEU A 8 13.30 -33.66 15.09
CA LEU A 8 14.27 -32.77 15.77
C LEU A 8 13.61 -31.40 16.08
N ALA A 9 13.73 -30.93 17.33
CA ALA A 9 13.22 -29.64 17.80
C ALA A 9 14.35 -28.71 18.28
N LEU A 10 14.18 -27.39 18.08
CA LEU A 10 15.16 -26.34 18.43
C LEU A 10 15.26 -26.14 19.95
N LYS A 11 16.48 -25.90 20.47
CA LYS A 11 16.75 -25.69 21.91
C LYS A 11 16.46 -24.25 22.35
N ARG A 12 15.65 -24.09 23.41
CA ARG A 12 15.28 -22.80 24.03
C ARG A 12 16.38 -22.24 24.92
N GLU A 13 17.36 -21.54 24.34
CA GLU A 13 18.54 -21.01 25.05
C GLU A 13 18.57 -19.48 25.17
N VAL A 14 17.80 -18.74 24.35
CA VAL A 14 17.80 -17.27 24.28
C VAL A 14 16.97 -16.67 25.43
N GLY A 15 17.64 -15.93 26.32
CA GLY A 15 17.01 -15.17 27.41
C GLY A 15 16.84 -13.68 27.08
N LEU A 16 16.21 -12.90 27.98
CA LEU A 16 15.95 -11.47 27.81
C LEU A 16 17.20 -10.65 27.43
N VAL A 17 18.35 -10.94 28.05
CA VAL A 17 19.62 -10.25 27.74
C VAL A 17 20.11 -10.57 26.33
N GLY A 18 19.93 -11.82 25.86
CA GLY A 18 20.26 -12.22 24.49
C GLY A 18 19.31 -11.61 23.46
N ALA A 19 18.02 -11.51 23.79
CA ALA A 19 16.99 -10.85 22.99
C ALA A 19 17.24 -9.35 22.77
N VAL A 20 17.56 -8.64 23.85
CA VAL A 20 17.91 -7.21 23.82
C VAL A 20 19.23 -6.99 23.09
N SER A 21 20.23 -7.86 23.29
CA SER A 21 21.51 -7.80 22.58
C SER A 21 21.38 -8.05 21.08
N LEU A 22 20.45 -8.90 20.64
CA LEU A 22 20.16 -9.16 19.22
C LEU A 22 19.52 -7.93 18.54
N ILE A 23 18.54 -7.30 19.20
CA ILE A 23 17.91 -6.06 18.73
C ILE A 23 18.94 -4.93 18.69
N ALA A 24 19.64 -4.67 19.80
CA ALA A 24 20.61 -3.57 19.88
C ALA A 24 21.78 -3.76 18.92
N GLY A 25 22.27 -4.99 18.74
CA GLY A 25 23.39 -5.29 17.85
C GLY A 25 23.07 -5.22 16.35
N THR A 26 21.79 -5.29 15.97
CA THR A 26 21.34 -5.10 14.59
C THR A 26 20.89 -3.66 14.32
N MET A 27 20.32 -3.00 15.33
CA MET A 27 19.87 -1.60 15.28
C MET A 27 21.01 -0.59 15.32
N ILE A 28 22.02 -0.81 16.15
CA ILE A 28 23.17 0.09 16.26
C ILE A 28 24.14 -0.22 15.09
N GLY A 29 23.87 0.42 13.95
CA GLY A 29 24.50 0.14 12.66
C GLY A 29 25.15 1.34 11.98
N SER A 30 25.44 1.22 10.69
CA SER A 30 26.03 2.28 9.85
C SER A 30 25.13 3.52 9.71
N GLY A 31 23.83 3.40 10.02
CA GLY A 31 22.88 4.50 10.01
C GLY A 31 23.28 5.66 10.89
N ILE A 32 23.51 5.44 12.19
CA ILE A 32 23.77 6.54 13.13
C ILE A 32 25.09 7.28 12.88
N PHE A 33 26.04 6.69 12.15
CA PHE A 33 27.31 7.35 11.79
C PHE A 33 27.24 8.15 10.49
N MET A 34 26.27 7.88 9.62
CA MET A 34 26.08 8.52 8.31
C MET A 34 24.90 9.49 8.28
N SER A 35 23.80 9.06 8.88
CA SER A 35 22.52 9.73 8.81
C SER A 35 22.50 11.09 9.51
N PRO A 36 23.23 11.39 10.61
CA PRO A 36 23.18 12.71 11.22
C PRO A 36 23.66 13.84 10.31
N GLN A 37 24.73 13.62 9.53
CA GLN A 37 25.21 14.61 8.57
C GLN A 37 24.14 14.88 7.51
N THR A 38 23.50 13.83 7.02
CA THR A 38 22.42 13.98 6.02
C THR A 38 21.20 14.63 6.67
N VAL A 39 20.73 14.17 7.81
CA VAL A 39 19.58 14.71 8.56
C VAL A 39 19.78 16.20 8.85
N LEU A 40 20.95 16.60 9.38
CA LEU A 40 21.26 17.99 9.71
C LEU A 40 21.45 18.85 8.46
N PHE A 41 22.15 18.37 7.44
CA PHE A 41 22.31 19.09 6.17
C PHE A 41 20.96 19.30 5.47
N THR A 42 20.04 18.33 5.60
CA THR A 42 18.73 18.45 4.96
C THR A 42 17.79 19.35 5.79
N ILE A 43 17.76 19.21 7.12
CA ILE A 43 16.90 20.01 8.00
C ILE A 43 17.46 21.42 8.26
N GLY A 44 18.75 21.67 8.08
CA GLY A 44 19.36 23.00 8.16
C GLY A 44 19.54 23.57 9.57
N SER A 45 18.84 23.04 10.60
CA SER A 45 18.97 23.47 11.99
C SER A 45 19.24 22.31 12.98
N PRO A 46 20.10 22.53 14.00
CA PRO A 46 20.39 21.51 15.01
C PRO A 46 19.16 21.10 15.84
N GLY A 47 18.30 22.06 16.20
CA GLY A 47 17.12 21.82 17.03
C GLY A 47 16.07 20.97 16.32
N ALA A 48 15.78 21.21 15.04
CA ALA A 48 14.81 20.41 14.30
C ALA A 48 15.36 19.03 13.89
N SER A 49 16.67 18.89 13.74
CA SER A 49 17.32 17.58 13.56
C SER A 49 17.06 16.67 14.77
N LEU A 50 17.25 17.18 15.99
CA LEU A 50 16.96 16.45 17.24
C LEU A 50 15.47 16.07 17.37
N VAL A 51 14.55 16.91 16.90
CA VAL A 51 13.10 16.62 16.88
C VAL A 51 12.77 15.48 15.90
N VAL A 52 13.38 15.45 14.71
CA VAL A 52 13.18 14.36 13.75
C VAL A 52 13.72 13.03 14.29
N TRP A 53 14.89 13.05 14.94
CA TRP A 53 15.45 11.87 15.62
C TRP A 53 14.53 11.34 16.73
N ALA A 54 13.99 12.23 17.58
CA ALA A 54 13.05 11.85 18.63
C ALA A 54 11.74 11.26 18.06
N SER A 55 11.20 11.83 16.98
CA SER A 55 9.98 11.31 16.32
C SER A 55 10.16 9.97 15.62
N CYS A 56 11.36 9.67 15.10
CA CYS A 56 11.70 8.35 14.59
C CYS A 56 11.74 7.31 15.73
N GLY A 57 12.33 7.65 16.89
CA GLY A 57 12.37 6.79 18.07
C GLY A 57 10.98 6.44 18.61
N VAL A 58 10.03 7.38 18.59
CA VAL A 58 8.62 7.12 18.98
C VAL A 58 7.88 6.24 17.97
N LEU A 59 8.10 6.43 16.66
CA LEU A 59 7.54 5.58 15.61
C LEU A 59 8.00 4.12 15.75
N VAL A 60 9.28 3.92 16.08
CA VAL A 60 9.86 2.58 16.25
C VAL A 60 9.35 1.91 17.52
N ILE A 61 9.19 2.63 18.63
CA ILE A 61 8.58 2.12 19.87
C ILE A 61 7.13 1.66 19.63
N LEU A 62 6.32 2.42 18.87
CA LEU A 62 4.95 2.05 18.53
C LEU A 62 4.87 0.82 17.62
N ALA A 63 5.79 0.69 16.67
CA ALA A 63 5.91 -0.50 15.83
C ALA A 63 6.38 -1.74 16.62
N ALA A 64 7.32 -1.56 17.55
CA ALA A 64 7.83 -2.63 18.41
C ALA A 64 6.74 -3.20 19.36
N PHE A 65 5.83 -2.36 19.87
CA PHE A 65 4.70 -2.84 20.67
C PHE A 65 3.70 -3.67 19.83
N CYS A 66 3.42 -3.28 18.58
CA CYS A 66 2.58 -4.07 17.67
C CYS A 66 3.20 -5.45 17.39
N TYR A 67 4.52 -5.50 17.25
CA TYR A 67 5.23 -6.76 17.02
C TYR A 67 5.35 -7.62 18.28
N SER A 68 5.45 -7.01 19.47
CA SER A 68 5.44 -7.73 20.74
C SER A 68 4.09 -8.41 21.04
N GLU A 69 2.97 -7.82 20.60
CA GLU A 69 1.64 -8.46 20.66
C GLU A 69 1.57 -9.67 19.72
N LEU A 70 2.08 -9.55 18.48
CA LEU A 70 2.15 -10.68 17.56
C LEU A 70 3.08 -11.81 18.03
N GLY A 71 4.22 -11.49 18.62
CA GLY A 71 5.18 -12.48 19.11
C GLY A 71 4.75 -13.24 20.36
N THR A 72 3.79 -12.72 21.12
CA THR A 72 3.19 -13.44 22.26
C THR A 72 2.01 -14.32 21.85
N VAL A 73 1.35 -14.02 20.73
CA VAL A 73 0.25 -14.82 20.15
C VAL A 73 0.80 -15.96 19.28
N ILE A 74 1.80 -15.69 18.43
CA ILE A 74 2.39 -16.66 17.50
C ILE A 74 3.83 -16.96 17.94
N LYS A 75 4.03 -18.12 18.56
CA LYS A 75 5.25 -18.46 19.34
C LYS A 75 6.29 -19.20 18.51
N GLU A 76 6.06 -19.25 17.21
CA GLU A 76 6.89 -19.93 16.24
C GLU A 76 8.04 -19.01 15.77
N SER A 77 9.18 -19.58 15.39
CA SER A 77 10.36 -18.82 14.96
C SER A 77 10.23 -18.49 13.48
N GLY A 78 10.52 -17.25 13.12
CA GLY A 78 10.43 -16.76 11.75
C GLY A 78 9.87 -15.35 11.62
N GLY A 79 9.46 -14.72 12.72
CA GLY A 79 9.14 -13.30 12.79
C GLY A 79 8.00 -12.96 11.86
N GLU A 80 8.16 -11.92 11.06
CA GLU A 80 7.16 -11.53 10.07
C GLU A 80 6.77 -12.69 9.17
N TYR A 81 7.69 -13.59 8.83
CA TYR A 81 7.38 -14.74 7.98
C TYR A 81 6.41 -15.70 8.66
N ILE A 82 6.66 -16.04 9.93
CA ILE A 82 5.80 -16.98 10.66
C ILE A 82 4.49 -16.32 11.08
N TYR A 83 4.53 -15.04 11.41
CA TYR A 83 3.33 -14.25 11.70
C TYR A 83 2.44 -14.28 10.48
N ILE A 84 2.99 -13.98 9.30
CA ILE A 84 2.28 -14.05 8.03
C ILE A 84 1.94 -15.48 7.62
N LEU A 85 2.74 -16.49 7.98
CA LEU A 85 2.45 -17.89 7.70
C LEU A 85 1.22 -18.38 8.47
N ARG A 86 1.10 -17.96 9.72
CA ARG A 86 0.03 -18.38 10.63
C ARG A 86 -1.20 -17.51 10.51
N THR A 87 -1.07 -16.21 10.29
CA THR A 87 -2.21 -15.30 10.06
C THR A 87 -2.71 -15.35 8.62
N SER A 88 -1.81 -15.49 7.65
CA SER A 88 -2.10 -15.24 6.23
C SER A 88 -1.72 -16.40 5.30
N GLY A 89 -1.31 -17.53 5.88
CA GLY A 89 -1.12 -18.78 5.20
C GLY A 89 0.19 -18.91 4.43
N PRO A 90 0.48 -20.13 3.95
CA PRO A 90 1.71 -20.48 3.25
C PRO A 90 1.79 -19.93 1.85
N VAL A 91 0.94 -19.00 1.43
CA VAL A 91 1.17 -18.24 0.20
C VAL A 91 1.49 -16.79 0.54
N MET A 92 1.08 -16.20 1.65
CA MET A 92 1.65 -14.87 2.01
C MET A 92 3.04 -14.96 2.64
N ALA A 93 3.36 -16.06 3.32
CA ALA A 93 4.63 -16.18 4.04
C ALA A 93 5.86 -16.22 3.12
N PHE A 94 5.91 -17.07 2.10
CA PHE A 94 7.00 -17.00 1.09
C PHE A 94 6.87 -15.74 0.27
N MET A 95 5.81 -14.91 0.43
CA MET A 95 5.79 -13.63 -0.25
C MET A 95 6.89 -12.80 0.28
N LEU A 96 6.80 -12.66 1.58
CA LEU A 96 7.78 -11.99 2.37
C LEU A 96 9.14 -12.65 2.19
N ILE A 97 9.25 -13.99 2.27
CA ILE A 97 10.56 -14.66 2.21
C ILE A 97 11.22 -14.61 0.80
N PHE A 98 10.48 -14.80 -0.31
CA PHE A 98 11.01 -14.93 -1.69
C PHE A 98 11.73 -13.67 -2.12
N SER A 99 11.23 -12.58 -1.60
CA SER A 99 11.48 -11.25 -2.05
C SER A 99 12.39 -10.53 -1.03
N SER A 100 12.28 -10.87 0.26
CA SER A 100 13.30 -10.54 1.27
C SER A 100 14.63 -11.21 0.96
N VAL A 101 14.62 -12.46 0.46
CA VAL A 101 15.84 -13.23 0.13
C VAL A 101 16.43 -12.83 -1.24
N LEU A 102 15.60 -12.56 -2.27
CA LEU A 102 16.09 -12.21 -3.61
C LEU A 102 16.43 -10.72 -3.79
N PHE A 103 15.78 -9.81 -3.05
CA PHE A 103 15.89 -8.36 -3.31
C PHE A 103 16.29 -7.56 -2.08
N VAL A 104 15.55 -7.67 -0.97
CA VAL A 104 15.76 -6.76 0.19
C VAL A 104 17.08 -7.02 0.90
N ARG A 105 17.37 -8.27 1.29
CA ARG A 105 18.59 -8.62 2.03
C ARG A 105 19.87 -8.48 1.19
N PRO A 106 19.92 -8.89 -0.09
CA PRO A 106 21.10 -8.65 -0.93
C PRO A 106 21.37 -7.16 -1.18
N ALA A 107 20.33 -6.34 -1.40
CA ALA A 107 20.47 -4.91 -1.57
C ALA A 107 20.93 -4.21 -0.28
N GLY A 108 20.41 -4.62 0.89
CA GLY A 108 20.86 -4.14 2.19
C GLY A 108 22.32 -4.48 2.46
N VAL A 109 22.74 -5.71 2.19
CA VAL A 109 24.14 -6.16 2.31
C VAL A 109 25.06 -5.35 1.38
N ALA A 110 24.64 -5.12 0.13
CA ALA A 110 25.40 -4.30 -0.81
C ALA A 110 25.54 -2.83 -0.36
N GLY A 111 24.47 -2.22 0.17
CA GLY A 111 24.50 -0.85 0.68
C GLY A 111 25.39 -0.68 1.92
N ILE A 112 25.34 -1.64 2.85
CA ILE A 112 26.16 -1.64 4.07
C ILE A 112 27.64 -1.87 3.73
N SER A 113 27.92 -2.76 2.77
CA SER A 113 29.29 -3.02 2.29
C SER A 113 29.87 -1.87 1.46
N LEU A 114 29.05 -1.16 0.67
CA LEU A 114 29.48 0.05 -0.04
C LEU A 114 29.80 1.19 0.93
N SER A 115 28.99 1.35 1.99
CA SER A 115 29.25 2.32 3.05
C SER A 115 30.54 2.00 3.81
N PHE A 116 30.74 0.72 4.17
CA PHE A 116 31.96 0.23 4.80
C PHE A 116 33.20 0.48 3.92
N ALA A 117 33.11 0.19 2.62
CA ALA A 117 34.20 0.42 1.68
C ALA A 117 34.53 1.91 1.49
N GLN A 118 33.52 2.78 1.50
CA GLN A 118 33.73 4.23 1.41
C GLN A 118 34.50 4.76 2.63
N TYR A 119 34.16 4.31 3.84
CA TYR A 119 34.86 4.70 5.06
C TYR A 119 36.22 4.06 5.25
N ALA A 120 36.42 2.82 4.79
CA ALA A 120 37.69 2.12 4.88
C ALA A 120 38.75 2.74 3.94
N VAL A 121 38.34 3.29 2.79
CA VAL A 121 39.24 3.86 1.78
C VAL A 121 39.45 5.37 1.98
N ALA A 122 38.51 6.08 2.64
CA ALA A 122 38.59 7.53 2.86
C ALA A 122 39.88 8.05 3.53
N PRO A 123 40.48 7.41 4.55
CA PRO A 123 41.71 7.89 5.19
C PRO A 123 42.94 7.92 4.26
N PHE A 124 42.90 7.16 3.17
CA PHE A 124 43.97 7.08 2.18
C PHE A 124 43.82 8.12 1.05
N TYR A 125 42.72 8.87 1.04
CA TYR A 125 42.43 9.95 0.10
C TYR A 125 41.91 11.20 0.84
N PRO A 126 42.75 11.86 1.67
CA PRO A 126 42.32 12.96 2.53
C PRO A 126 41.92 14.25 1.79
N GLU A 127 42.43 14.47 0.57
CA GLU A 127 42.18 15.69 -0.22
C GLU A 127 41.21 15.48 -1.40
N CYS A 128 40.85 14.23 -1.70
CA CYS A 128 40.11 13.85 -2.92
C CYS A 128 39.10 12.74 -2.64
N PRO A 129 37.96 12.67 -3.35
CA PRO A 129 37.05 11.55 -3.21
C PRO A 129 37.67 10.24 -3.74
N PRO A 130 37.52 9.10 -3.04
CA PRO A 130 38.12 7.85 -3.46
C PRO A 130 37.47 7.29 -4.75
N PRO A 131 38.24 6.61 -5.63
CA PRO A 131 37.73 6.11 -6.91
C PRO A 131 36.58 5.12 -6.76
N SER A 132 35.49 5.30 -7.51
CA SER A 132 34.29 4.47 -7.40
C SER A 132 34.52 3.00 -7.74
N LEU A 133 35.44 2.70 -8.65
CA LEU A 133 35.81 1.31 -8.98
C LEU A 133 36.51 0.63 -7.80
N LEU A 134 37.37 1.36 -7.08
CA LEU A 134 38.08 0.87 -5.90
C LEU A 134 37.11 0.65 -4.72
N VAL A 135 36.18 1.58 -4.49
CA VAL A 135 35.14 1.44 -3.45
C VAL A 135 34.23 0.24 -3.75
N LYS A 136 33.82 0.04 -5.00
CA LYS A 136 33.02 -1.14 -5.40
C LYS A 136 33.81 -2.44 -5.30
N ALA A 137 35.09 -2.44 -5.64
CA ALA A 137 35.96 -3.62 -5.51
C ALA A 137 36.16 -4.01 -4.04
N VAL A 138 36.46 -3.05 -3.15
CA VAL A 138 36.59 -3.26 -1.71
C VAL A 138 35.27 -3.74 -1.09
N ALA A 139 34.13 -3.19 -1.53
CA ALA A 139 32.82 -3.65 -1.12
C ALA A 139 32.55 -5.11 -1.54
N ALA A 140 32.83 -5.48 -2.79
CA ALA A 140 32.68 -6.85 -3.29
C ALA A 140 33.59 -7.84 -2.54
N VAL A 141 34.85 -7.47 -2.28
CA VAL A 141 35.79 -8.27 -1.49
C VAL A 141 35.29 -8.44 -0.06
N SER A 142 34.77 -7.40 0.58
CA SER A 142 34.22 -7.48 1.95
C SER A 142 33.03 -8.45 2.05
N ILE A 143 32.16 -8.47 1.04
CA ILE A 143 31.03 -9.41 0.96
C ILE A 143 31.54 -10.84 0.82
N LEU A 144 32.52 -11.08 -0.06
CA LEU A 144 33.11 -12.41 -0.28
C LEU A 144 33.84 -12.93 0.97
N VAL A 145 34.60 -12.08 1.67
CA VAL A 145 35.29 -12.44 2.92
C VAL A 145 34.28 -12.79 4.02
N LEU A 146 33.23 -11.98 4.21
CA LEU A 146 32.19 -12.25 5.21
C LEU A 146 31.36 -13.50 4.86
N ALA A 147 31.04 -13.71 3.58
CA ALA A 147 30.38 -14.94 3.12
C ALA A 147 31.27 -16.17 3.39
N THR A 148 32.58 -16.08 3.13
CA THR A 148 33.53 -17.18 3.35
C THR A 148 33.70 -17.49 4.83
N VAL A 149 33.84 -16.48 5.70
CA VAL A 149 33.92 -16.65 7.16
C VAL A 149 32.63 -17.28 7.70
N ASN A 150 31.46 -16.89 7.17
CA ASN A 150 30.17 -17.47 7.53
C ASN A 150 30.04 -18.94 7.10
N CYS A 151 30.59 -19.31 5.94
CA CYS A 151 30.58 -20.70 5.44
C CYS A 151 31.58 -21.62 6.16
N LEU A 152 32.70 -21.09 6.67
CA LEU A 152 33.75 -21.90 7.31
C LEU A 152 33.51 -22.18 8.80
N ASN A 153 33.05 -21.19 9.57
CA ASN A 153 32.76 -21.38 11.00
C ASN A 153 31.75 -20.34 11.52
N VAL A 154 30.48 -20.74 11.61
CA VAL A 154 29.37 -19.91 12.10
C VAL A 154 29.61 -19.41 13.53
N ARG A 155 30.31 -20.18 14.38
CA ARG A 155 30.64 -19.75 15.77
C ARG A 155 31.67 -18.63 15.81
N PHE A 156 32.60 -18.62 14.85
CA PHE A 156 33.57 -17.54 14.72
C PHE A 156 32.92 -16.27 14.15
N SER A 157 31.98 -16.40 13.19
CA SER A 157 31.18 -15.27 12.69
C SER A 157 30.37 -14.58 13.80
N MET A 158 29.74 -15.36 14.68
CA MET A 158 29.03 -14.81 15.84
C MET A 158 29.95 -14.04 16.80
N SER A 159 31.17 -14.53 17.06
CA SER A 159 32.17 -13.84 17.90
C SER A 159 32.62 -12.51 17.28
N VAL A 160 32.80 -12.47 15.94
CA VAL A 160 33.15 -11.26 15.18
C VAL A 160 32.01 -10.23 15.20
N GLN A 161 30.76 -10.65 15.09
CA GLN A 161 29.59 -9.76 15.17
C GLN A 161 29.46 -9.10 16.54
N VAL A 162 29.68 -9.85 17.63
CA VAL A 162 29.65 -9.32 19.00
C VAL A 162 30.78 -8.31 19.23
N PHE A 163 31.98 -8.57 18.72
CA PHE A 163 33.10 -7.64 18.80
C PHE A 163 32.80 -6.30 18.09
N PHE A 164 32.28 -6.34 16.85
CA PHE A 164 31.89 -5.12 16.12
C PHE A 164 30.71 -4.38 16.75
N MET A 165 29.81 -5.08 17.43
CA MET A 165 28.73 -4.46 18.19
C MET A 165 29.27 -3.66 19.38
N VAL A 166 30.15 -4.27 20.20
CA VAL A 166 30.78 -3.59 21.35
C VAL A 166 31.63 -2.39 20.87
N ALA A 167 32.37 -2.53 19.76
CA ALA A 167 33.15 -1.44 19.19
C ALA A 167 32.29 -0.26 18.70
N LYS A 168 31.14 -0.51 18.07
CA LYS A 168 30.21 0.55 17.66
C LYS A 168 29.61 1.29 18.85
N VAL A 169 29.25 0.56 19.90
CA VAL A 169 28.72 1.16 21.14
C VAL A 169 29.79 2.01 21.83
N LEU A 170 31.03 1.54 21.93
CA LEU A 170 32.15 2.32 22.47
C LEU A 170 32.45 3.57 21.63
N ALA A 171 32.37 3.49 20.30
CA ALA A 171 32.54 4.66 19.42
C ALA A 171 31.45 5.72 19.64
N LEU A 172 30.18 5.31 19.82
CA LEU A 172 29.10 6.23 20.16
C LEU A 172 29.28 6.83 21.55
N ALA A 173 29.72 6.04 22.54
CA ALA A 173 29.96 6.53 23.89
C ALA A 173 31.05 7.62 23.93
N VAL A 174 32.13 7.46 23.16
CA VAL A 174 33.19 8.48 23.04
C VAL A 174 32.67 9.76 22.38
N ILE A 175 31.90 9.65 21.29
CA ILE A 175 31.28 10.81 20.63
C ILE A 175 30.35 11.56 21.59
N ILE A 176 29.54 10.84 22.36
CA ILE A 176 28.59 11.42 23.33
C ILE A 176 29.32 12.10 24.49
N VAL A 177 30.27 11.42 25.15
CA VAL A 177 31.04 11.98 26.27
C VAL A 177 31.85 13.20 25.84
N GLY A 178 32.46 13.16 24.65
CA GLY A 178 33.17 14.31 24.07
C GLY A 178 32.25 15.50 23.78
N GLY A 179 31.06 15.26 23.23
CA GLY A 179 30.06 16.32 23.01
C GLY A 179 29.57 16.97 24.32
N VAL A 180 29.36 16.17 25.36
CA VAL A 180 28.92 16.67 26.69
C VAL A 180 30.01 17.49 27.38
N VAL A 181 31.28 17.07 27.32
CA VAL A 181 32.40 17.85 27.90
C VAL A 181 32.56 19.21 27.21
N MET A 182 32.40 19.28 25.89
CA MET A 182 32.44 20.55 25.14
C MET A 182 31.28 21.49 25.50
N LEU A 183 30.09 20.94 25.74
CA LEU A 183 28.92 21.70 26.20
C LEU A 183 29.11 22.28 27.61
N ILE A 184 29.66 21.49 28.55
CA ILE A 184 29.93 21.94 29.94
C ILE A 184 31.00 23.06 29.97
N ASN A 185 31.95 23.01 29.04
CA ASN A 185 32.98 24.06 28.87
C ASN A 185 32.47 25.33 28.17
N GLY A 186 31.15 25.43 27.89
CA GLY A 186 30.52 26.64 27.38
C GLY A 186 30.46 26.77 25.86
N HIS A 187 30.88 25.76 25.08
CA HIS A 187 30.75 25.77 23.61
C HIS A 187 29.30 25.51 23.19
N THR A 188 28.43 26.49 23.43
CA THR A 188 26.98 26.41 23.22
C THR A 188 26.50 27.23 22.02
N GLU A 189 27.43 27.77 21.23
CA GLU A 189 27.19 28.68 20.10
C GLU A 189 26.18 28.12 19.07
N ASN A 190 26.19 26.80 18.81
CA ASN A 190 25.25 26.15 17.89
C ASN A 190 23.82 25.98 18.45
N PHE A 191 23.60 26.30 19.74
CA PHE A 191 22.33 26.09 20.44
C PHE A 191 21.61 27.37 20.85
N GLU A 192 22.29 28.53 20.88
CA GLU A 192 21.71 29.82 21.30
C GLU A 192 20.56 30.30 20.39
N ASN A 193 20.51 29.85 19.12
CA ASN A 193 19.37 29.98 18.21
C ASN A 193 19.10 28.64 17.46
N SER A 194 18.88 27.56 18.21
CA SER A 194 18.83 26.16 17.71
C SER A 194 17.89 25.87 16.53
N PHE A 195 16.88 26.71 16.28
CA PHE A 195 15.87 26.53 15.22
C PHE A 195 15.97 27.55 14.08
N GLU A 196 16.97 28.41 14.10
CA GLU A 196 17.23 29.35 13.01
C GLU A 196 17.64 28.58 11.75
N ASN A 197 17.11 28.97 10.59
CA ASN A 197 17.26 28.24 9.31
C ASN A 197 16.70 26.81 9.28
N THR A 198 15.74 26.49 10.17
CA THR A 198 15.04 25.20 10.14
C THR A 198 14.28 25.04 8.83
N ASN A 199 14.66 24.02 8.08
CA ASN A 199 14.00 23.62 6.87
C ASN A 199 12.85 22.66 7.21
N VAL A 200 11.69 23.24 7.45
CA VAL A 200 10.43 22.54 7.74
C VAL A 200 9.78 21.94 6.47
N GLY A 201 10.55 21.85 5.39
CA GLY A 201 10.13 21.29 4.11
C GLY A 201 9.98 19.78 4.18
N ILE A 202 8.96 19.27 3.50
CA ILE A 202 8.52 17.89 3.71
C ILE A 202 9.45 16.85 3.06
N ASN A 203 10.13 17.20 1.97
CA ASN A 203 11.20 16.37 1.39
C ASN A 203 12.44 16.34 2.31
N PRO A 204 12.96 17.48 2.81
CA PRO A 204 13.97 17.50 3.86
C PRO A 204 13.64 16.70 5.12
N ILE A 205 12.41 16.84 5.63
CA ILE A 205 11.90 16.07 6.75
C ILE A 205 11.80 14.59 6.36
N GLY A 206 11.28 14.23 5.18
CA GLY A 206 11.14 12.85 4.73
C GLY A 206 12.48 12.14 4.55
N ILE A 207 13.46 12.77 3.90
CA ILE A 207 14.83 12.28 3.80
C ILE A 207 15.42 12.13 5.20
N ALA A 208 15.21 13.10 6.08
CA ALA A 208 15.66 13.03 7.46
C ALA A 208 14.97 11.91 8.27
N PHE A 209 13.70 11.59 8.00
CA PHE A 209 12.99 10.46 8.60
C PHE A 209 13.42 9.12 7.99
N TYR A 210 13.78 9.04 6.70
CA TYR A 210 14.30 7.79 6.13
C TYR A 210 15.71 7.50 6.57
N GLN A 211 16.52 8.53 6.69
CA GLN A 211 17.85 8.43 7.28
C GLN A 211 17.75 8.14 8.79
N GLY A 212 16.80 8.76 9.49
CA GLY A 212 16.49 8.49 10.89
C GLY A 212 16.01 7.05 11.13
N LEU A 213 14.98 6.59 10.41
CA LEU A 213 14.41 5.25 10.54
C LEU A 213 15.36 4.13 10.06
N TRP A 214 16.18 4.39 9.03
CA TRP A 214 17.25 3.47 8.64
C TRP A 214 18.28 3.26 9.76
N SER A 215 18.47 4.27 10.60
CA SER A 215 19.35 4.18 11.79
C SER A 215 18.71 3.47 12.98
N TYR A 216 17.40 3.19 12.90
CA TYR A 216 16.66 2.39 13.88
C TYR A 216 16.24 1.01 13.35
N ASP A 217 16.61 0.63 12.11
CA ASP A 217 16.24 -0.64 11.49
C ASP A 217 16.78 -1.86 12.27
N GLY A 218 16.01 -2.94 12.39
CA GLY A 218 16.37 -4.14 13.17
C GLY A 218 15.67 -4.30 14.52
N TRP A 219 14.77 -3.37 14.87
CA TRP A 219 13.90 -3.43 16.05
C TRP A 219 12.99 -4.68 16.10
N ASN A 220 12.66 -5.26 14.94
CA ASN A 220 11.78 -6.42 14.78
C ASN A 220 12.51 -7.77 14.84
N ASN A 221 13.85 -7.81 14.90
CA ASN A 221 14.66 -9.03 14.72
C ASN A 221 14.42 -10.14 15.76
N LEU A 222 14.00 -9.77 16.97
CA LEU A 222 13.71 -10.73 18.04
C LEU A 222 12.57 -11.71 17.69
N ASN A 223 11.60 -11.24 16.91
CA ASN A 223 10.44 -12.03 16.48
C ASN A 223 10.84 -13.20 15.56
N TYR A 224 12.02 -13.12 14.93
CA TYR A 224 12.55 -14.19 14.10
C TYR A 224 13.13 -15.37 14.89
N VAL A 225 13.40 -15.23 16.18
CA VAL A 225 13.98 -16.27 17.06
C VAL A 225 13.07 -16.64 18.24
N THR A 226 11.75 -16.52 18.03
CA THR A 226 10.72 -16.69 19.07
C THR A 226 10.67 -18.09 19.71
N GLU A 227 10.96 -19.16 18.96
CA GLU A 227 11.01 -20.55 19.49
C GLU A 227 12.25 -20.84 20.33
N GLU A 228 13.32 -20.05 20.19
CA GLU A 228 14.55 -20.19 20.96
C GLU A 228 14.49 -19.38 22.27
N LEU A 229 13.45 -18.54 22.42
CA LEU A 229 13.17 -17.75 23.62
C LEU A 229 12.61 -18.59 24.77
N LYS A 230 13.08 -18.32 25.99
CA LYS A 230 12.61 -19.02 27.19
C LYS A 230 11.20 -18.51 27.63
N ARG A 231 10.15 -19.35 27.43
CA ARG A 231 8.72 -19.30 27.91
C ARG A 231 7.74 -18.27 27.24
N PRO A 232 6.78 -18.72 26.38
CA PRO A 232 5.78 -17.83 25.76
C PRO A 232 4.23 -18.10 25.90
N GLU A 233 3.67 -19.03 26.71
CA GLU A 233 2.23 -19.44 26.63
C GLU A 233 1.20 -19.02 27.73
N MET A 234 -0.10 -18.85 27.33
CA MET A 234 -1.32 -19.46 27.94
C MET A 234 -2.48 -19.69 26.90
N ALA A 235 -3.18 -20.85 26.93
CA ALA A 235 -4.42 -21.27 26.18
C ALA A 235 -5.25 -22.28 27.06
N PRO A 236 -6.58 -22.58 26.87
CA PRO A 236 -7.09 -23.66 25.95
C PRO A 236 -8.60 -23.66 25.42
N GLU A 237 -8.87 -24.50 24.37
CA GLU A 237 -10.06 -25.30 23.89
C GLU A 237 -11.45 -24.81 23.28
N LYS A 238 -11.87 -25.54 22.21
CA LYS A 238 -13.16 -25.70 21.42
C LYS A 238 -14.43 -24.87 21.73
N HIS A 239 -14.91 -24.01 20.78
CA HIS A 239 -16.31 -23.90 20.24
C HIS A 239 -16.47 -22.72 19.23
N MET A 240 -17.27 -22.94 18.16
CA MET A 240 -17.88 -22.02 17.16
C MET A 240 -16.99 -21.01 16.37
N LEU A 241 -17.00 -21.14 15.03
CA LEU A 241 -16.31 -20.28 14.06
C LEU A 241 -16.98 -18.89 13.93
N SER A 242 -16.31 -17.88 14.46
CA SER A 242 -16.44 -16.47 14.06
C SER A 242 -15.05 -15.91 13.76
N LEU A 243 -14.90 -15.13 12.68
CA LEU A 243 -13.65 -14.45 12.33
C LEU A 243 -13.09 -13.69 13.55
N GLN A 244 -11.81 -13.90 13.85
CA GLN A 244 -11.17 -13.28 15.01
C GLN A 244 -10.86 -11.82 14.70
N ARG A 245 -11.34 -10.92 15.57
CA ARG A 245 -11.13 -9.48 15.46
C ARG A 245 -9.67 -9.15 15.84
N GLU A 246 -8.79 -9.00 14.86
CA GLU A 246 -7.35 -8.79 15.06
C GLU A 246 -6.89 -7.36 14.76
N ILE A 247 -7.55 -6.65 13.83
CA ILE A 247 -7.13 -5.33 13.35
C ILE A 247 -7.45 -4.28 14.42
N GLY A 248 -6.41 -3.67 15.01
CA GLY A 248 -6.55 -2.52 15.92
C GLY A 248 -6.79 -1.19 15.20
N LEU A 249 -7.11 -0.13 15.94
CA LEU A 249 -7.40 1.21 15.39
C LEU A 249 -6.27 1.75 14.48
N LEU A 250 -5.01 1.62 14.90
CA LEU A 250 -3.86 2.10 14.13
C LEU A 250 -3.70 1.32 12.81
N GLY A 251 -3.92 0.00 12.85
CA GLY A 251 -3.91 -0.86 11.66
C GLY A 251 -5.02 -0.47 10.68
N ALA A 252 -6.21 -0.18 11.18
CA ALA A 252 -7.34 0.28 10.36
C ALA A 252 -7.09 1.66 9.72
N VAL A 253 -6.52 2.61 10.47
CA VAL A 253 -6.13 3.93 9.96
C VAL A 253 -5.07 3.81 8.86
N SER A 254 -4.03 3.00 9.10
CA SER A 254 -2.95 2.76 8.14
C SER A 254 -3.47 2.10 6.87
N PHE A 255 -4.39 1.12 7.00
CA PHE A 255 -5.02 0.47 5.88
C PHE A 255 -5.82 1.46 5.02
N ILE A 256 -6.73 2.24 5.62
CA ILE A 256 -7.52 3.24 4.88
C ILE A 256 -6.61 4.28 4.21
N ALA A 257 -5.60 4.79 4.93
CA ALA A 257 -4.69 5.78 4.37
C ALA A 257 -3.87 5.19 3.20
N GLY A 258 -3.38 3.96 3.35
CA GLY A 258 -2.58 3.28 2.31
C GLY A 258 -3.37 2.85 1.07
N THR A 259 -4.67 2.56 1.22
CA THR A 259 -5.56 2.26 0.09
C THR A 259 -6.06 3.52 -0.60
N MET A 260 -6.37 4.59 0.15
CA MET A 260 -6.80 5.87 -0.44
C MET A 260 -5.65 6.54 -1.18
N ILE A 261 -4.54 6.74 -0.48
CA ILE A 261 -3.34 7.31 -1.08
C ILE A 261 -2.97 6.45 -2.28
N GLY A 262 -2.90 7.02 -3.48
CA GLY A 262 -2.73 6.29 -4.74
C GLY A 262 -1.97 7.11 -5.78
N SER A 263 -1.92 6.63 -7.03
CA SER A 263 -1.27 7.37 -8.13
C SER A 263 -2.03 8.62 -8.56
N GLY A 264 -3.29 8.76 -8.13
CA GLY A 264 -4.16 9.79 -8.68
C GLY A 264 -3.70 11.21 -8.44
N ILE A 265 -2.84 11.43 -7.46
CA ILE A 265 -2.39 12.77 -7.11
C ILE A 265 -1.49 13.29 -8.20
N PHE A 266 -0.65 12.42 -8.72
CA PHE A 266 0.37 12.90 -9.62
C PHE A 266 -0.27 13.48 -10.90
N ILE A 267 -1.52 13.08 -11.18
CA ILE A 267 -2.27 13.43 -12.39
C ILE A 267 -3.43 14.40 -12.14
N SER A 268 -4.22 14.22 -11.10
CA SER A 268 -5.51 14.93 -10.96
C SER A 268 -5.46 16.45 -10.78
N PRO A 269 -4.44 17.06 -10.15
CA PRO A 269 -4.32 18.51 -10.06
C PRO A 269 -4.38 19.22 -11.40
N LEU A 270 -3.84 18.60 -12.47
CA LEU A 270 -3.94 19.09 -13.84
C LEU A 270 -5.41 19.23 -14.26
N TYR A 271 -6.18 18.16 -14.12
CA TYR A 271 -7.58 18.10 -14.56
C TYR A 271 -8.52 18.95 -13.71
N VAL A 272 -8.31 18.99 -12.39
CA VAL A 272 -9.10 19.84 -11.49
C VAL A 272 -8.84 21.31 -11.79
N LEU A 273 -7.57 21.69 -11.98
CA LEU A 273 -7.22 23.08 -12.27
C LEU A 273 -7.67 23.50 -13.67
N SER A 274 -7.59 22.61 -14.66
CA SER A 274 -8.02 22.91 -16.03
C SER A 274 -9.53 23.07 -16.17
N ALA A 275 -10.33 22.33 -15.39
CA ALA A 275 -11.78 22.45 -15.40
C ALA A 275 -12.27 23.75 -14.73
N ILE A 276 -11.63 24.20 -13.64
CA ILE A 276 -12.09 25.34 -12.83
C ILE A 276 -11.42 26.66 -13.25
N GLY A 277 -10.16 26.60 -13.71
CA GLY A 277 -9.35 27.76 -14.08
C GLY A 277 -8.82 28.61 -12.92
N SER A 278 -9.27 28.40 -11.68
CA SER A 278 -8.85 29.15 -10.49
C SER A 278 -8.13 28.26 -9.46
N PRO A 279 -6.88 28.59 -9.05
CA PRO A 279 -6.13 27.82 -8.05
C PRO A 279 -6.80 27.76 -6.68
N ALA A 280 -7.38 28.87 -6.21
CA ALA A 280 -8.06 28.91 -4.92
C ALA A 280 -9.34 28.06 -4.94
N ALA A 281 -10.10 28.11 -6.03
CA ALA A 281 -11.28 27.27 -6.20
C ALA A 281 -10.92 25.78 -6.32
N SER A 282 -9.79 25.45 -6.96
CA SER A 282 -9.24 24.09 -6.96
C SER A 282 -9.02 23.58 -5.53
N LEU A 283 -8.36 24.34 -4.65
CA LEU A 283 -8.18 23.96 -3.24
C LEU A 283 -9.49 23.80 -2.45
N ILE A 284 -10.54 24.55 -2.81
CA ILE A 284 -11.87 24.38 -2.21
C ILE A 284 -12.50 23.06 -2.67
N ILE A 285 -12.36 22.69 -3.95
CA ILE A 285 -12.81 21.38 -4.45
C ILE A 285 -12.04 20.24 -3.76
N TRP A 286 -10.74 20.42 -3.57
CA TRP A 286 -9.89 19.50 -2.81
C TRP A 286 -10.44 19.21 -1.40
N ALA A 287 -10.73 20.27 -0.64
CA ALA A 287 -11.32 20.15 0.69
C ALA A 287 -12.76 19.59 0.64
N GLY A 288 -13.56 20.03 -0.33
CA GLY A 288 -14.96 19.64 -0.50
C GLY A 288 -15.13 18.16 -0.77
N CYS A 289 -14.31 17.56 -1.63
CA CYS A 289 -14.40 16.13 -1.87
C CYS A 289 -13.79 15.30 -0.73
N GLY A 290 -12.79 15.82 0.00
CA GLY A 290 -12.32 15.20 1.25
C GLY A 290 -13.45 15.14 2.30
N ALA A 291 -14.22 16.21 2.43
CA ALA A 291 -15.41 16.24 3.27
C ALA A 291 -16.49 15.26 2.78
N LEU A 292 -16.77 15.22 1.47
CA LEU A 292 -17.74 14.28 0.90
C LEU A 292 -17.33 12.81 1.10
N ALA A 293 -16.05 12.48 0.93
CA ALA A 293 -15.51 11.15 1.20
C ALA A 293 -15.65 10.79 2.69
N LEU A 294 -15.43 11.74 3.60
CA LEU A 294 -15.64 11.53 5.04
C LEU A 294 -17.11 11.23 5.35
N LEU A 295 -18.04 12.01 4.78
CA LEU A 295 -19.47 11.79 4.97
C LEU A 295 -19.91 10.43 4.42
N GLY A 296 -19.44 10.06 3.23
CA GLY A 296 -19.68 8.74 2.62
C GLY A 296 -19.13 7.61 3.48
N GLY A 297 -17.89 7.73 3.95
CA GLY A 297 -17.25 6.76 4.82
C GLY A 297 -18.01 6.52 6.12
N LEU A 298 -18.51 7.57 6.76
CA LEU A 298 -19.32 7.44 7.98
C LEU A 298 -20.66 6.74 7.72
N CYS A 299 -21.31 7.02 6.58
CA CYS A 299 -22.53 6.31 6.19
C CYS A 299 -22.26 4.81 5.97
N TYR A 300 -21.12 4.47 5.36
CA TYR A 300 -20.70 3.08 5.19
C TYR A 300 -20.31 2.40 6.51
N ALA A 301 -19.77 3.12 7.48
CA ALA A 301 -19.51 2.57 8.82
C ALA A 301 -20.80 2.16 9.54
N GLU A 302 -21.90 2.89 9.36
CA GLU A 302 -23.21 2.44 9.87
C GLU A 302 -23.66 1.16 9.16
N LEU A 303 -23.55 1.08 7.82
CA LEU A 303 -23.90 -0.14 7.10
C LEU A 303 -23.04 -1.34 7.52
N GLY A 304 -21.72 -1.16 7.67
CA GLY A 304 -20.79 -2.23 8.08
C GLY A 304 -20.96 -2.67 9.53
N THR A 305 -21.45 -1.80 10.41
CA THR A 305 -21.78 -2.19 11.80
C THR A 305 -23.16 -2.83 11.94
N VAL A 306 -24.11 -2.51 11.05
CA VAL A 306 -25.44 -3.12 11.01
C VAL A 306 -25.43 -4.47 10.27
N ILE A 307 -24.62 -4.59 9.22
CA ILE A 307 -24.46 -5.80 8.41
C ILE A 307 -22.96 -6.17 8.44
N PRO A 308 -22.49 -6.83 9.51
CA PRO A 308 -21.08 -7.18 9.67
C PRO A 308 -20.77 -8.46 8.89
N GLU A 309 -21.04 -8.46 7.59
CA GLU A 309 -20.75 -9.56 6.66
C GLU A 309 -19.65 -9.13 5.69
N SER A 310 -18.68 -10.02 5.43
CA SER A 310 -17.64 -9.79 4.42
C SER A 310 -18.23 -9.69 3.01
N GLY A 311 -17.93 -8.61 2.28
CA GLY A 311 -18.37 -8.39 0.90
C GLY A 311 -18.87 -6.98 0.59
N GLY A 312 -19.01 -6.13 1.61
CA GLY A 312 -19.19 -4.68 1.47
C GLY A 312 -20.42 -4.30 0.64
N GLU A 313 -20.24 -3.49 -0.40
CA GLU A 313 -21.34 -2.97 -1.22
C GLU A 313 -22.24 -4.05 -1.83
N TYR A 314 -21.65 -5.16 -2.26
CA TYR A 314 -22.40 -6.29 -2.79
C TYR A 314 -23.39 -6.84 -1.75
N VAL A 315 -22.91 -7.07 -0.52
CA VAL A 315 -23.72 -7.61 0.57
C VAL A 315 -24.73 -6.58 1.07
N TYR A 316 -24.34 -5.30 1.16
CA TYR A 316 -25.25 -4.22 1.54
C TYR A 316 -26.42 -4.12 0.56
N MET A 317 -26.17 -4.20 -0.75
CA MET A 317 -27.22 -4.21 -1.75
C MET A 317 -28.04 -5.49 -1.72
N LEU A 318 -27.41 -6.64 -1.48
CA LEU A 318 -28.10 -7.93 -1.39
C LEU A 318 -29.15 -7.92 -0.27
N GLN A 319 -28.81 -7.34 0.88
CA GLN A 319 -29.67 -7.27 2.06
C GLN A 319 -30.70 -6.12 2.02
N THR A 320 -30.44 -5.05 1.24
CA THR A 320 -31.31 -3.86 1.20
C THR A 320 -32.19 -3.79 -0.06
N THR A 321 -31.58 -3.72 -1.24
CA THR A 321 -32.25 -3.48 -2.53
C THR A 321 -32.56 -4.77 -3.29
N GLY A 322 -31.90 -5.88 -2.94
CA GLY A 322 -32.21 -7.24 -3.40
C GLY A 322 -31.20 -7.83 -4.39
N ARG A 323 -31.47 -9.07 -4.83
CA ARG A 323 -30.56 -9.90 -5.63
C ARG A 323 -30.21 -9.32 -7.01
N VAL A 324 -31.15 -8.64 -7.67
CA VAL A 324 -30.93 -8.07 -9.01
C VAL A 324 -29.94 -6.91 -8.93
N SER A 325 -30.13 -5.97 -7.99
CA SER A 325 -29.19 -4.86 -7.78
C SER A 325 -27.80 -5.33 -7.37
N ALA A 326 -27.71 -6.34 -6.49
CA ALA A 326 -26.44 -6.90 -6.05
C ALA A 326 -25.68 -7.56 -7.22
N PHE A 327 -26.39 -8.27 -8.11
CA PHE A 327 -25.81 -8.83 -9.32
C PHE A 327 -25.33 -7.74 -10.28
N VAL A 328 -26.16 -6.73 -10.57
CA VAL A 328 -25.79 -5.62 -11.46
C VAL A 328 -24.56 -4.89 -10.92
N PHE A 329 -24.46 -4.70 -9.61
CA PHE A 329 -23.25 -4.18 -8.97
C PHE A 329 -22.04 -5.05 -9.24
N VAL A 330 -22.08 -6.35 -8.93
CA VAL A 330 -20.93 -7.25 -9.16
C VAL A 330 -20.55 -7.35 -10.64
N PHE A 331 -21.55 -7.39 -11.53
CA PHE A 331 -21.35 -7.41 -12.98
C PHE A 331 -20.62 -6.14 -13.45
N SER A 332 -21.07 -4.97 -13.04
CA SER A 332 -20.39 -3.69 -13.33
C SER A 332 -19.06 -3.59 -12.58
N PHE A 333 -18.94 -4.12 -11.38
CA PHE A 333 -17.71 -4.06 -10.59
C PHE A 333 -16.56 -4.80 -11.28
N VAL A 334 -16.84 -6.00 -11.77
CA VAL A 334 -15.84 -6.86 -12.43
C VAL A 334 -15.55 -6.42 -13.86
N ASN A 335 -16.55 -5.94 -14.61
CA ASN A 335 -16.36 -5.61 -16.04
C ASN A 335 -16.07 -4.12 -16.30
N VAL A 336 -16.47 -3.22 -15.40
CA VAL A 336 -16.35 -1.76 -15.55
C VAL A 336 -15.39 -1.19 -14.52
N LEU A 337 -15.76 -1.21 -13.23
CA LEU A 337 -15.05 -0.45 -12.20
C LEU A 337 -13.61 -0.92 -12.04
N ARG A 338 -13.37 -2.22 -11.85
CA ARG A 338 -12.03 -2.75 -11.62
C ARG A 338 -11.13 -2.65 -12.86
N PRO A 339 -11.57 -3.03 -14.07
CA PRO A 339 -10.77 -2.85 -15.27
C PRO A 339 -10.47 -1.38 -15.58
N ALA A 340 -11.44 -0.48 -15.43
CA ALA A 340 -11.23 0.95 -15.66
C ALA A 340 -10.22 1.54 -14.67
N SER A 341 -10.33 1.21 -13.38
CA SER A 341 -9.35 1.62 -12.37
C SER A 341 -7.94 1.09 -12.68
N ALA A 342 -7.81 -0.20 -12.99
CA ALA A 342 -6.53 -0.82 -13.34
C ALA A 342 -5.90 -0.16 -14.59
N THR A 343 -6.68 0.06 -15.64
CA THR A 343 -6.23 0.69 -16.88
C THR A 343 -5.83 2.15 -16.65
N GLY A 344 -6.61 2.91 -15.86
CA GLY A 344 -6.26 4.28 -15.48
C GLY A 344 -4.92 4.36 -14.75
N ILE A 345 -4.70 3.47 -13.77
CA ILE A 345 -3.43 3.40 -13.04
C ILE A 345 -2.27 2.96 -13.95
N ALA A 346 -2.50 2.03 -14.88
CA ALA A 346 -1.48 1.57 -15.83
C ALA A 346 -1.06 2.67 -16.82
N LEU A 347 -2.01 3.49 -17.27
CA LEU A 347 -1.71 4.69 -18.05
C LEU A 347 -0.89 5.70 -17.22
N SER A 348 -1.18 5.85 -15.93
CA SER A 348 -0.33 6.66 -15.03
C SER A 348 1.10 6.14 -14.97
N VAL A 349 1.30 4.82 -14.84
CA VAL A 349 2.63 4.20 -14.88
C VAL A 349 3.33 4.55 -16.20
N ALA A 350 2.63 4.42 -17.33
CA ALA A 350 3.18 4.72 -18.64
C ALA A 350 3.60 6.20 -18.79
N GLU A 351 2.77 7.14 -18.32
CA GLU A 351 3.08 8.57 -18.36
C GLU A 351 4.34 8.90 -17.56
N TYR A 352 4.48 8.39 -16.33
CA TYR A 352 5.67 8.65 -15.52
C TYR A 352 6.93 7.89 -15.96
N VAL A 353 6.79 6.75 -16.62
CA VAL A 353 7.94 6.01 -17.17
C VAL A 353 8.46 6.70 -18.45
N VAL A 354 7.56 7.22 -19.28
CA VAL A 354 7.92 7.81 -20.59
C VAL A 354 8.27 9.30 -20.48
N ALA A 355 7.72 10.03 -19.50
CA ALA A 355 7.92 11.47 -19.32
C ALA A 355 9.40 11.94 -19.35
N PRO A 356 10.38 11.24 -18.72
CA PRO A 356 11.78 11.66 -18.77
C PRO A 356 12.40 11.64 -20.16
N PHE A 357 11.85 10.84 -21.09
CA PHE A 357 12.36 10.71 -22.46
C PHE A 357 11.73 11.72 -23.43
N TYR A 358 10.69 12.44 -23.00
CA TYR A 358 9.89 13.36 -23.81
C TYR A 358 9.68 14.68 -23.05
N THR A 359 10.75 15.46 -22.88
CA THR A 359 10.76 16.70 -22.07
C THR A 359 10.02 17.86 -22.72
N ASP A 360 10.09 17.98 -24.04
CA ASP A 360 9.60 19.15 -24.80
C ASP A 360 8.42 18.83 -25.73
N CYS A 361 8.01 17.57 -25.79
CA CYS A 361 6.90 17.12 -26.65
C CYS A 361 6.04 16.07 -25.94
N PRO A 362 4.73 16.02 -26.23
CA PRO A 362 3.87 14.99 -25.66
C PRO A 362 4.24 13.61 -26.23
N PRO A 363 4.34 12.56 -25.39
CA PRO A 363 4.65 11.22 -25.87
C PRO A 363 3.52 10.67 -26.75
N PRO A 364 3.85 9.85 -27.77
CA PRO A 364 2.84 9.28 -28.66
C PRO A 364 1.90 8.34 -27.91
N GLN A 365 0.58 8.49 -28.13
CA GLN A 365 -0.45 7.71 -27.42
C GLN A 365 -0.29 6.19 -27.58
N GLN A 366 0.18 5.71 -28.74
CA GLN A 366 0.43 4.28 -28.95
C GLN A 366 1.54 3.74 -28.04
N LEU A 367 2.58 4.53 -27.78
CA LEU A 367 3.66 4.16 -26.86
C LEU A 367 3.14 4.06 -25.42
N LEU A 368 2.33 5.03 -24.98
CA LEU A 368 1.71 5.00 -23.65
C LEU A 368 0.83 3.76 -23.48
N LYS A 369 0.00 3.43 -24.47
CA LYS A 369 -0.85 2.24 -24.46
C LYS A 369 -0.03 0.94 -24.44
N CYS A 370 1.07 0.86 -25.19
CA CYS A 370 1.96 -0.30 -25.16
C CYS A 370 2.63 -0.47 -23.78
N VAL A 371 3.16 0.61 -23.19
CA VAL A 371 3.79 0.55 -21.85
C VAL A 371 2.76 0.20 -20.78
N ALA A 372 1.56 0.76 -20.85
CA ALA A 372 0.45 0.41 -19.95
C ALA A 372 0.06 -1.07 -20.07
N ALA A 373 -0.07 -1.60 -21.30
CA ALA A 373 -0.36 -3.02 -21.53
C ALA A 373 0.72 -3.93 -20.96
N VAL A 374 2.00 -3.58 -21.14
CA VAL A 374 3.13 -4.32 -20.55
C VAL A 374 3.08 -4.29 -19.03
N SER A 375 2.74 -3.15 -18.41
CA SER A 375 2.63 -3.05 -16.95
C SER A 375 1.50 -3.92 -16.39
N ILE A 376 0.34 -3.94 -17.05
CA ILE A 376 -0.81 -4.80 -16.71
C ILE A 376 -0.41 -6.28 -16.80
N LEU A 377 0.20 -6.68 -17.92
CA LEU A 377 0.65 -8.05 -18.13
C LEU A 377 1.71 -8.48 -17.11
N ALA A 378 2.67 -7.60 -16.80
CA ALA A 378 3.72 -7.88 -15.82
C ALA A 378 3.13 -8.13 -14.42
N VAL A 379 2.22 -7.26 -13.96
CA VAL A 379 1.52 -7.42 -12.68
C VAL A 379 0.69 -8.69 -12.66
N ALA A 380 -0.08 -8.96 -13.73
CA ALA A 380 -0.90 -10.16 -13.84
C ALA A 380 -0.05 -11.44 -13.78
N LEU A 381 1.07 -11.48 -14.51
CA LEU A 381 2.00 -12.61 -14.51
C LEU A 381 2.61 -12.85 -13.13
N VAL A 382 3.04 -11.79 -12.43
CA VAL A 382 3.56 -11.92 -11.07
C VAL A 382 2.49 -12.46 -10.12
N ASN A 383 1.27 -11.95 -10.18
CA ASN A 383 0.16 -12.41 -9.32
C ASN A 383 -0.27 -13.85 -9.63
N CYS A 384 -0.18 -14.29 -10.89
CA CYS A 384 -0.44 -15.67 -11.30
C CYS A 384 0.72 -16.64 -10.96
N ALA A 385 1.96 -16.17 -11.00
CA ALA A 385 3.16 -16.98 -10.72
C ALA A 385 3.37 -17.20 -9.24
N SER A 386 3.12 -16.17 -8.44
CA SER A 386 3.46 -16.18 -7.05
C SER A 386 2.60 -15.16 -6.33
N VAL A 387 1.59 -15.67 -5.60
CA VAL A 387 1.06 -14.92 -4.44
C VAL A 387 2.14 -14.85 -3.38
N ARG A 388 3.45 -14.98 -3.70
CA ARG A 388 4.63 -14.71 -2.89
C ARG A 388 5.47 -13.48 -3.43
N ALA A 389 5.68 -13.35 -4.72
CA ALA A 389 6.37 -12.16 -5.23
C ALA A 389 5.54 -10.86 -5.10
N ALA A 390 4.22 -10.92 -5.29
CA ALA A 390 3.37 -9.73 -5.46
C ALA A 390 3.23 -8.83 -4.21
N THR A 391 3.28 -9.36 -2.99
CA THR A 391 3.10 -8.66 -1.72
C THR A 391 4.38 -7.98 -1.32
N LEU A 392 5.56 -8.54 -1.60
CA LEU A 392 6.76 -7.74 -1.34
C LEU A 392 6.95 -6.66 -2.40
N ILE A 393 6.58 -6.90 -3.66
CA ILE A 393 6.48 -5.80 -4.62
C ILE A 393 5.52 -4.74 -4.07
N GLN A 394 4.38 -5.15 -3.49
CA GLN A 394 3.46 -4.23 -2.82
C GLN A 394 4.11 -3.48 -1.66
N VAL A 395 4.81 -4.16 -0.74
CA VAL A 395 5.47 -3.55 0.44
C VAL A 395 6.56 -2.59 0.02
N LEU A 396 7.42 -2.96 -0.93
CA LEU A 396 8.45 -2.09 -1.48
C LEU A 396 7.85 -0.86 -2.17
N CYS A 397 6.85 -1.05 -3.03
CA CYS A 397 6.17 0.07 -3.70
C CYS A 397 5.43 0.97 -2.69
N THR A 398 4.88 0.40 -1.62
CA THR A 398 4.20 1.15 -0.55
C THR A 398 5.20 1.94 0.30
N ALA A 399 6.37 1.38 0.60
CA ALA A 399 7.45 2.11 1.26
C ALA A 399 7.88 3.31 0.39
N VAL A 400 8.18 3.07 -0.89
CA VAL A 400 8.52 4.12 -1.88
C VAL A 400 7.41 5.18 -1.98
N LYS A 401 6.14 4.75 -1.99
CA LYS A 401 4.97 5.63 -2.01
C LYS A 401 4.91 6.53 -0.78
N LEU A 402 5.14 6.00 0.42
CA LEU A 402 5.25 6.81 1.65
C LEU A 402 6.46 7.76 1.59
N LEU A 403 7.57 7.35 0.95
CA LEU A 403 8.71 8.23 0.66
C LEU A 403 8.34 9.42 -0.21
N ALA A 404 7.71 9.13 -1.34
CA ALA A 404 7.33 10.12 -2.34
C ALA A 404 6.23 11.07 -1.86
N LEU A 405 5.27 10.56 -1.06
CA LEU A 405 4.08 11.29 -0.62
C LEU A 405 4.30 12.24 0.54
N SER A 406 5.45 12.18 1.20
CA SER A 406 5.87 13.29 2.05
C SER A 406 5.82 14.61 1.26
N VAL A 407 5.94 14.58 -0.07
CA VAL A 407 6.04 15.79 -0.88
C VAL A 407 4.71 16.24 -1.51
N ILE A 408 3.79 15.33 -1.92
CA ILE A 408 2.72 15.61 -2.93
C ILE A 408 1.42 14.69 -2.83
N ALA A 409 0.11 15.15 -2.77
CA ALA A 409 -1.19 14.41 -2.64
C ALA A 409 -2.57 15.11 -3.12
N GLY A 410 -3.61 14.36 -3.64
CA GLY A 410 -4.91 14.80 -4.27
C GLY A 410 -5.84 13.84 -5.20
N LEU A 411 -7.15 13.50 -4.91
CA LEU A 411 -8.48 13.25 -5.69
C LEU A 411 -8.50 12.99 -7.21
N TYR A 412 -9.24 11.98 -7.68
CA TYR A 412 -8.92 10.56 -7.89
C TYR A 412 -8.21 9.80 -6.77
N SER A 413 -7.36 10.46 -6.00
CA SER A 413 -6.64 9.82 -4.91
C SER A 413 -7.44 9.60 -3.62
N TYR A 414 -8.73 9.87 -3.56
CA TYR A 414 -9.51 9.46 -2.37
C TYR A 414 -10.21 8.12 -2.57
N ASP A 415 -10.16 7.51 -3.76
CA ASP A 415 -10.80 6.21 -4.00
C ASP A 415 -10.24 5.13 -3.06
N GLY A 416 -11.09 4.20 -2.61
CA GLY A 416 -10.69 3.11 -1.70
C GLY A 416 -11.03 3.30 -0.22
N TRP A 417 -11.69 4.40 0.18
CA TRP A 417 -12.22 4.60 1.55
C TRP A 417 -13.26 3.55 1.97
N ASN A 418 -13.97 2.95 1.01
CA ASN A 418 -14.97 1.91 1.24
C ASN A 418 -14.36 0.52 1.48
N THR A 419 -13.06 0.32 1.20
CA THR A 419 -12.37 -0.97 1.27
C THR A 419 -12.28 -1.54 2.68
N LEU A 420 -12.16 -0.70 3.73
CA LEU A 420 -12.11 -1.18 5.11
C LEU A 420 -13.41 -1.86 5.55
N ASN A 421 -14.55 -1.46 4.97
CA ASN A 421 -15.84 -2.07 5.28
C ASN A 421 -15.92 -3.53 4.81
N LEU A 422 -15.09 -3.93 3.84
CA LEU A 422 -14.94 -5.32 3.40
C LEU A 422 -14.26 -6.21 4.46
N LEU A 423 -13.57 -5.61 5.44
CA LEU A 423 -12.80 -6.29 6.48
C LEU A 423 -13.37 -6.01 7.89
N THR A 424 -14.64 -5.62 7.98
CA THR A 424 -15.27 -5.24 9.26
C THR A 424 -15.30 -6.39 10.27
N GLU A 425 -15.42 -7.64 9.79
CA GLU A 425 -15.38 -8.85 10.62
C GLU A 425 -14.03 -9.08 11.29
N GLU A 426 -12.94 -8.53 10.74
CA GLU A 426 -11.56 -8.67 11.22
C GLU A 426 -11.14 -7.53 12.18
N LEU A 427 -12.00 -6.52 12.38
CA LEU A 427 -11.69 -5.31 13.15
C LEU A 427 -12.01 -5.45 14.65
N LYS A 428 -11.04 -5.16 15.54
CA LYS A 428 -11.24 -5.06 17.00
C LYS A 428 -12.24 -3.94 17.29
N TYR A 429 -13.33 -4.24 18.01
CA TYR A 429 -14.39 -3.27 18.38
C TYR A 429 -14.88 -2.40 17.20
N PRO A 430 -15.51 -3.01 16.17
CA PRO A 430 -15.84 -2.32 14.93
C PRO A 430 -16.81 -1.15 15.16
N GLU A 431 -17.70 -1.25 16.15
CA GLU A 431 -18.63 -0.17 16.52
C GLU A 431 -17.95 1.16 16.90
N VAL A 432 -16.71 1.11 17.40
CA VAL A 432 -15.96 2.29 17.85
C VAL A 432 -14.77 2.57 16.95
N ASN A 433 -14.03 1.53 16.55
CA ASN A 433 -12.78 1.69 15.81
C ASN A 433 -13.01 1.94 14.32
N LEU A 434 -14.09 1.43 13.71
CA LEU A 434 -14.40 1.71 12.30
C LEU A 434 -14.67 3.20 12.04
N PRO A 435 -15.60 3.87 12.76
CA PRO A 435 -15.84 5.29 12.55
C PRO A 435 -14.62 6.15 12.93
N ARG A 436 -13.89 5.80 13.99
CA ARG A 436 -12.66 6.53 14.37
C ARG A 436 -11.56 6.40 13.30
N ALA A 437 -11.38 5.21 12.73
CA ALA A 437 -10.39 4.99 11.70
C ALA A 437 -10.69 5.80 10.44
N ILE A 438 -11.96 5.84 10.02
CA ILE A 438 -12.43 6.63 8.88
C ILE A 438 -12.19 8.13 9.10
N ILE A 439 -12.55 8.65 10.28
CA ILE A 439 -12.35 10.08 10.61
C ILE A 439 -10.86 10.44 10.56
N ILE A 440 -10.02 9.67 11.24
CA ILE A 440 -8.58 9.96 11.33
C ILE A 440 -7.92 9.83 9.96
N ALA A 441 -8.17 8.74 9.24
CA ALA A 441 -7.50 8.47 7.96
C ALA A 441 -7.94 9.43 6.86
N ILE A 442 -9.25 9.67 6.66
CA ILE A 442 -9.73 10.57 5.59
C ILE A 442 -9.31 12.02 5.86
N SER A 443 -9.32 12.46 7.12
CA SER A 443 -8.86 13.80 7.49
C SER A 443 -7.35 13.95 7.27
N LEU A 444 -6.55 12.95 7.65
CA LEU A 444 -5.10 12.92 7.40
C LEU A 444 -4.79 12.99 5.90
N VAL A 445 -5.44 12.14 5.10
CA VAL A 445 -5.30 12.13 3.65
C VAL A 445 -5.70 13.49 3.07
N THR A 446 -6.77 14.10 3.58
CA THR A 446 -7.18 15.45 3.13
C THR A 446 -6.18 16.55 3.44
N GLY A 447 -5.62 16.54 4.65
CA GLY A 447 -4.56 17.47 5.02
C GLY A 447 -3.36 17.33 4.10
N LEU A 448 -2.90 16.09 3.86
CA LEU A 448 -1.81 15.82 2.92
C LEU A 448 -2.15 16.33 1.52
N TYR A 449 -3.40 16.20 1.09
CA TYR A 449 -3.77 16.51 -0.28
C TYR A 449 -3.79 18.01 -0.56
N LEU A 450 -4.28 18.76 0.41
CA LEU A 450 -4.25 20.22 0.35
C LEU A 450 -2.82 20.75 0.39
N LEU A 451 -1.98 20.25 1.31
CA LEU A 451 -0.59 20.68 1.47
C LEU A 451 0.22 20.59 0.17
N VAL A 452 -0.18 19.66 -0.67
CA VAL A 452 0.55 19.36 -1.88
C VAL A 452 0.09 20.23 -3.01
N ASN A 453 -1.21 20.36 -3.18
CA ASN A 453 -1.71 21.25 -4.21
C ASN A 453 -1.15 22.66 -3.93
N VAL A 454 -1.00 23.03 -2.66
CA VAL A 454 -0.20 24.18 -2.24
C VAL A 454 1.26 24.07 -2.72
N SER A 455 1.99 22.99 -2.42
CA SER A 455 3.38 22.77 -2.89
C SER A 455 3.56 22.86 -4.42
N TYR A 456 2.59 22.38 -5.20
CA TYR A 456 2.61 22.51 -6.66
C TYR A 456 2.42 23.95 -7.11
N LEU A 457 1.46 24.66 -6.49
CA LEU A 457 1.14 26.04 -6.83
C LEU A 457 2.19 27.05 -6.33
N THR A 458 3.03 26.69 -5.35
CA THR A 458 4.17 27.54 -4.93
C THR A 458 5.34 27.48 -5.91
N VAL A 459 5.53 26.35 -6.61
CA VAL A 459 6.67 26.11 -7.51
C VAL A 459 6.31 26.35 -8.99
N MET A 460 5.05 26.12 -9.38
CA MET A 460 4.58 26.22 -10.76
C MET A 460 3.42 27.20 -10.87
N THR A 461 3.39 27.95 -11.97
CA THR A 461 2.23 28.78 -12.29
C THR A 461 1.05 27.90 -12.73
N PRO A 462 -0.20 28.38 -12.59
CA PRO A 462 -1.38 27.61 -13.03
C PRO A 462 -1.32 27.17 -14.50
N LYS A 463 -0.76 28.03 -15.36
CA LYS A 463 -0.58 27.72 -16.80
C LYS A 463 0.46 26.63 -17.02
N GLU A 464 1.58 26.67 -16.31
CA GLU A 464 2.61 25.62 -16.39
C GLU A 464 2.09 24.28 -15.87
N LEU A 465 1.30 24.29 -14.78
CA LEU A 465 0.67 23.09 -14.24
C LEU A 465 -0.29 22.47 -15.27
N MET A 466 -1.06 23.31 -15.98
CA MET A 466 -2.00 22.89 -17.02
C MET A 466 -1.35 22.36 -18.31
N MET A 467 -0.08 22.71 -18.57
CA MET A 467 0.66 22.26 -19.74
C MET A 467 1.48 20.99 -19.48
N SER A 468 1.63 20.58 -18.23
CA SER A 468 2.43 19.42 -17.85
C SER A 468 1.59 18.15 -17.75
N ASN A 469 1.93 17.14 -18.56
CA ASN A 469 1.34 15.80 -18.45
C ASN A 469 1.85 15.03 -17.21
N ALA A 470 2.99 15.43 -16.62
CA ALA A 470 3.62 14.77 -15.49
C ALA A 470 3.99 15.80 -14.40
N VAL A 471 2.98 16.28 -13.67
CA VAL A 471 3.09 17.40 -12.72
C VAL A 471 4.20 17.21 -11.68
N ALA A 472 4.35 15.99 -11.16
CA ALA A 472 5.40 15.63 -10.18
C ALA A 472 6.83 15.74 -10.75
N VAL A 473 7.02 15.41 -12.04
CA VAL A 473 8.32 15.49 -12.70
C VAL A 473 8.68 16.94 -12.98
N THR A 474 7.72 17.75 -13.42
CA THR A 474 7.93 19.19 -13.63
C THR A 474 8.27 19.91 -12.33
N TRP A 475 7.57 19.58 -11.24
CA TRP A 475 7.92 20.05 -9.90
C TRP A 475 9.34 19.59 -9.50
N GLY A 476 9.66 18.32 -9.71
CA GLY A 476 10.98 17.74 -9.41
C GLY A 476 12.12 18.41 -10.18
N ASN A 477 11.93 18.69 -11.47
CA ASN A 477 12.92 19.39 -12.29
C ASN A 477 13.18 20.83 -11.81
N LYS A 478 12.16 21.51 -11.27
CA LYS A 478 12.29 22.87 -10.73
C LYS A 478 12.91 22.92 -9.34
N VAL A 479 12.62 21.96 -8.47
CA VAL A 479 13.09 21.97 -7.06
C VAL A 479 14.38 21.19 -6.86
N LEU A 480 14.49 20.01 -7.46
CA LEU A 480 15.62 19.09 -7.27
C LEU A 480 16.67 19.21 -8.39
N GLY A 481 16.41 20.02 -9.42
CA GLY A 481 17.27 20.20 -10.57
C GLY A 481 17.57 18.88 -11.28
N SER A 482 18.84 18.51 -11.38
CA SER A 482 19.32 17.27 -12.02
C SER A 482 18.77 15.98 -11.40
N TRP A 483 18.16 16.04 -10.21
CA TRP A 483 17.55 14.90 -9.53
C TRP A 483 16.05 14.75 -9.79
N GLY A 484 15.45 15.53 -10.70
CA GLY A 484 14.02 15.45 -11.02
C GLY A 484 13.52 14.08 -11.49
N TRP A 485 14.40 13.24 -12.07
CA TRP A 485 14.11 11.86 -12.45
C TRP A 485 13.69 10.96 -11.26
N ILE A 486 14.12 11.29 -10.04
CA ILE A 486 13.70 10.58 -8.81
C ILE A 486 12.18 10.66 -8.65
N MET A 487 11.57 11.82 -8.94
CA MET A 487 10.12 11.99 -8.85
C MET A 487 9.38 11.12 -9.86
N SER A 488 9.94 10.95 -11.06
CA SER A 488 9.39 10.06 -12.10
C SER A 488 9.40 8.60 -11.65
N VAL A 489 10.54 8.14 -11.12
CA VAL A 489 10.69 6.76 -10.63
C VAL A 489 9.79 6.50 -9.42
N ALA A 490 9.72 7.45 -8.49
CA ALA A 490 8.90 7.33 -7.28
C ALA A 490 7.40 7.31 -7.60
N ALA A 491 6.93 8.19 -8.51
CA ALA A 491 5.55 8.21 -8.98
C ALA A 491 5.19 6.94 -9.77
N ALA A 492 6.08 6.47 -10.66
CA ALA A 492 5.89 5.24 -11.42
C ALA A 492 5.81 4.00 -10.51
N LEU A 493 6.69 3.87 -9.52
CA LEU A 493 6.66 2.77 -8.55
C LEU A 493 5.41 2.83 -7.66
N SER A 494 4.96 4.02 -7.26
CA SER A 494 3.71 4.21 -6.52
C SER A 494 2.48 3.77 -7.33
N ALA A 495 2.43 4.15 -8.61
CA ALA A 495 1.38 3.73 -9.53
C ALA A 495 1.43 2.22 -9.80
N PHE A 496 2.62 1.63 -9.97
CA PHE A 496 2.79 0.19 -10.14
C PHE A 496 2.33 -0.61 -8.91
N GLY A 497 2.64 -0.14 -7.70
CA GLY A 497 2.11 -0.73 -6.46
C GLY A 497 0.58 -0.59 -6.33
N SER A 498 -0.01 0.50 -6.82
CA SER A 498 -1.46 0.67 -6.81
C SER A 498 -2.15 -0.25 -7.83
N LEU A 499 -1.50 -0.49 -8.98
CA LEU A 499 -1.94 -1.44 -10.00
C LEU A 499 -1.96 -2.87 -9.44
N ASN A 500 -0.86 -3.27 -8.78
CA ASN A 500 -0.74 -4.58 -8.14
C ASN A 500 -1.80 -4.82 -7.05
N GLY A 501 -2.06 -3.84 -6.18
CA GLY A 501 -3.14 -3.92 -5.19
C GLY A 501 -4.54 -4.04 -5.80
N THR A 502 -4.77 -3.39 -6.96
CA THR A 502 -6.04 -3.45 -7.68
C THR A 502 -6.29 -4.83 -8.28
N PHE A 503 -5.28 -5.46 -8.88
CA PHE A 503 -5.40 -6.85 -9.38
C PHE A 503 -5.59 -7.86 -8.25
N PHE A 504 -4.89 -7.66 -7.13
CA PHE A 504 -4.99 -8.53 -5.96
C PHE A 504 -6.40 -8.53 -5.34
N SER A 505 -7.00 -7.35 -5.20
CA SER A 505 -8.36 -7.19 -4.67
C SER A 505 -9.44 -7.57 -5.70
N GLY A 506 -9.26 -7.18 -6.96
CA GLY A 506 -10.20 -7.46 -8.06
C GLY A 506 -10.36 -8.96 -8.35
N GLY A 507 -9.25 -9.71 -8.38
CA GLY A 507 -9.28 -11.17 -8.58
C GLY A 507 -10.03 -11.92 -7.48
N ARG A 508 -9.92 -11.46 -6.23
CA ARG A 508 -10.61 -12.07 -5.07
C ARG A 508 -12.12 -11.82 -5.07
N VAL A 509 -12.56 -10.61 -5.42
CA VAL A 509 -14.00 -10.32 -5.53
C VAL A 509 -14.64 -11.13 -6.66
N CYS A 510 -13.95 -11.24 -7.81
CA CYS A 510 -14.39 -12.07 -8.92
C CYS A 510 -14.50 -13.55 -8.53
N PHE A 511 -13.51 -14.06 -7.79
CA PHE A 511 -13.51 -15.43 -7.24
C PHE A 511 -14.68 -15.68 -6.27
N VAL A 512 -14.96 -14.75 -5.34
CA VAL A 512 -16.07 -14.87 -4.38
C VAL A 512 -17.43 -14.75 -5.07
N ALA A 513 -17.58 -13.82 -6.01
CA ALA A 513 -18.80 -13.69 -6.81
C ALA A 513 -19.12 -14.97 -7.60
N ALA A 514 -18.09 -15.65 -8.12
CA ALA A 514 -18.24 -16.95 -8.78
C ALA A 514 -18.65 -18.04 -7.78
N ARG A 515 -18.11 -18.03 -6.56
CA ARG A 515 -18.52 -18.99 -5.50
C ARG A 515 -19.99 -18.87 -5.10
N GLU A 516 -20.55 -17.66 -5.12
CA GLU A 516 -21.98 -17.40 -4.85
C GLU A 516 -22.90 -17.74 -6.04
N GLY A 517 -22.36 -18.23 -7.16
CA GLY A 517 -23.14 -18.57 -8.35
C GLY A 517 -23.57 -17.36 -9.18
N HIS A 518 -22.94 -16.20 -8.97
CA HIS A 518 -23.18 -14.98 -9.74
C HIS A 518 -22.21 -14.80 -10.90
N MET A 519 -21.19 -15.65 -11.04
CA MET A 519 -20.25 -15.66 -12.17
C MET A 519 -19.94 -17.11 -12.58
N PRO A 520 -19.40 -17.38 -13.78
CA PRO A 520 -19.06 -18.74 -14.21
C PRO A 520 -18.13 -19.47 -13.23
N ASP A 521 -18.43 -20.74 -12.97
CA ASP A 521 -17.73 -21.56 -11.94
C ASP A 521 -16.21 -21.63 -12.12
N ILE A 522 -15.71 -21.55 -13.36
CA ILE A 522 -14.27 -21.55 -13.67
C ILE A 522 -13.52 -20.42 -12.95
N LEU A 523 -14.18 -19.28 -12.71
CA LEU A 523 -13.56 -18.12 -12.03
C LEU A 523 -13.42 -18.33 -10.52
N SER A 524 -14.09 -19.34 -9.95
CA SER A 524 -13.97 -19.75 -8.55
C SER A 524 -12.91 -20.84 -8.31
N MET A 525 -12.13 -21.20 -9.34
CA MET A 525 -11.09 -22.23 -9.25
C MET A 525 -9.71 -21.62 -8.96
N ALA A 526 -8.85 -22.40 -8.30
CA ALA A 526 -7.48 -22.01 -7.97
C ALA A 526 -6.47 -22.98 -8.60
N HIS A 527 -5.27 -22.47 -8.92
CA HIS A 527 -4.18 -23.28 -9.49
C HIS A 527 -3.66 -24.30 -8.48
N VAL A 528 -3.49 -25.56 -8.88
CA VAL A 528 -3.13 -26.68 -7.99
C VAL A 528 -1.78 -26.49 -7.28
N HIS A 529 -0.72 -26.12 -8.02
CA HIS A 529 0.62 -25.96 -7.44
C HIS A 529 0.90 -24.61 -6.78
N ARG A 530 0.27 -23.53 -7.28
CA ARG A 530 0.57 -22.15 -6.86
C ARG A 530 -0.44 -21.58 -5.88
N LEU A 531 -1.61 -22.21 -5.74
CA LEU A 531 -2.73 -21.77 -4.91
C LEU A 531 -3.17 -20.33 -5.23
N THR A 532 -3.04 -19.92 -6.51
CA THR A 532 -3.43 -18.60 -7.03
C THR A 532 -4.80 -18.68 -7.72
N PRO A 533 -5.66 -17.65 -7.62
CA PRO A 533 -6.93 -17.59 -8.37
C PRO A 533 -6.68 -17.19 -9.84
N SER A 534 -5.93 -18.02 -10.58
CA SER A 534 -5.45 -17.70 -11.92
C SER A 534 -6.56 -17.41 -12.96
N PRO A 535 -7.72 -18.09 -13.00
CA PRO A 535 -8.74 -17.80 -14.00
C PRO A 535 -9.39 -16.42 -13.79
N ALA A 536 -9.63 -16.04 -12.53
CA ALA A 536 -10.17 -14.72 -12.18
C ALA A 536 -9.17 -13.59 -12.52
N LEU A 537 -7.88 -13.81 -12.27
CA LEU A 537 -6.81 -12.86 -12.63
C LEU A 537 -6.67 -12.72 -14.16
N ILE A 538 -6.70 -13.83 -14.90
CA ILE A 538 -6.63 -13.79 -16.37
C ILE A 538 -7.84 -13.05 -16.95
N PHE A 539 -9.05 -13.32 -16.43
CA PHE A 539 -10.27 -12.65 -16.87
C PHE A 539 -10.21 -11.14 -16.64
N THR A 540 -9.86 -10.70 -15.42
CA THR A 540 -9.74 -9.28 -15.09
C THR A 540 -8.63 -8.59 -15.90
N THR A 541 -7.53 -9.28 -16.19
CA THR A 541 -6.45 -8.79 -17.07
C THR A 541 -6.95 -8.59 -18.49
N PHE A 542 -7.67 -9.58 -19.05
CA PHE A 542 -8.22 -9.51 -20.39
C PHE A 542 -9.19 -8.34 -20.57
N VAL A 543 -10.11 -8.15 -19.63
CA VAL A 543 -11.06 -7.01 -19.67
C VAL A 543 -10.32 -5.68 -19.54
N SER A 544 -9.29 -5.58 -18.69
CA SER A 544 -8.48 -4.36 -18.55
C SER A 544 -7.76 -3.99 -19.85
N LEU A 545 -7.21 -4.98 -20.57
CA LEU A 545 -6.59 -4.78 -21.88
C LEU A 545 -7.60 -4.36 -22.95
N LEU A 546 -8.84 -4.88 -22.91
CA LEU A 546 -9.91 -4.43 -23.82
C LEU A 546 -10.29 -2.97 -23.58
N VAL A 547 -10.40 -2.55 -22.32
CA VAL A 547 -10.69 -1.14 -21.95
C VAL A 547 -9.56 -0.20 -22.35
N LEU A 548 -8.30 -0.68 -22.35
CA LEU A 548 -7.12 0.10 -22.74
C LEU A 548 -7.08 0.47 -24.23
N ILE A 549 -7.67 -0.34 -25.12
CA ILE A 549 -7.61 -0.12 -26.58
C ILE A 549 -8.29 1.20 -26.97
N PRO A 550 -9.60 1.41 -26.67
CA PRO A 550 -10.30 2.64 -27.03
C PRO A 550 -10.07 3.79 -26.04
N GLY A 551 -9.68 3.51 -24.79
CA GLY A 551 -9.72 4.49 -23.70
C GLY A 551 -8.54 5.47 -23.68
N ASP A 552 -8.89 6.76 -23.52
CA ASP A 552 -7.98 7.80 -23.03
C ASP A 552 -8.16 7.95 -21.51
N PHE A 553 -7.15 8.47 -20.80
CA PHE A 553 -7.15 8.53 -19.33
C PHE A 553 -8.41 9.24 -18.77
N GLN A 554 -8.75 10.40 -19.32
CA GLN A 554 -9.91 11.19 -18.87
C GLN A 554 -11.23 10.44 -19.09
N SER A 555 -11.41 9.80 -20.26
CA SER A 555 -12.58 8.96 -20.56
C SER A 555 -12.70 7.80 -19.58
N ILE A 556 -11.59 7.13 -19.25
CA ILE A 556 -11.56 6.01 -18.30
C ILE A 556 -11.94 6.48 -16.88
N VAL A 557 -11.42 7.62 -16.44
CA VAL A 557 -11.77 8.21 -15.13
C VAL A 557 -13.24 8.61 -15.08
N ASN A 558 -13.78 9.19 -16.16
CA ASN A 558 -15.20 9.54 -16.26
C ASN A 558 -16.09 8.29 -16.22
N TYR A 559 -15.73 7.25 -16.97
CA TYR A 559 -16.40 5.94 -17.02
C TYR A 559 -16.46 5.27 -15.64
N PHE A 560 -15.32 5.24 -14.95
CA PHE A 560 -15.19 4.74 -13.59
C PHE A 560 -16.05 5.55 -12.62
N SER A 561 -15.88 6.88 -12.61
CA SER A 561 -16.53 7.77 -11.64
C SER A 561 -18.04 7.74 -11.77
N PHE A 562 -18.57 7.79 -13.00
CA PHE A 562 -20.00 7.70 -13.25
C PHE A 562 -20.59 6.41 -12.67
N THR A 563 -19.96 5.27 -12.95
CA THR A 563 -20.41 3.97 -12.46
C THR A 563 -20.33 3.88 -10.93
N ALA A 564 -19.23 4.38 -10.34
CA ALA A 564 -19.04 4.35 -8.90
C ALA A 564 -20.11 5.17 -8.16
N TRP A 565 -20.32 6.42 -8.59
CA TRP A 565 -21.30 7.32 -7.99
C TRP A 565 -22.75 6.84 -8.16
N PHE A 566 -23.05 6.16 -9.29
CA PHE A 566 -24.34 5.49 -9.48
C PHE A 566 -24.61 4.42 -8.41
N PHE A 567 -23.63 3.55 -8.14
CA PHE A 567 -23.76 2.52 -7.10
C PHE A 567 -23.70 3.07 -5.68
N TYR A 568 -22.92 4.13 -5.43
CA TYR A 568 -22.95 4.85 -4.14
C TYR A 568 -24.34 5.42 -3.85
N ALA A 569 -25.04 5.96 -4.85
CA ALA A 569 -26.42 6.42 -4.68
C ALA A 569 -27.37 5.28 -4.27
N ILE A 570 -27.26 4.11 -4.92
CA ILE A 570 -28.06 2.91 -4.57
C ILE A 570 -27.77 2.47 -3.12
N THR A 571 -26.51 2.44 -2.71
CA THR A 571 -26.12 2.09 -1.32
C THR A 571 -26.69 3.09 -0.31
N MET A 572 -26.67 4.39 -0.61
CA MET A 572 -27.26 5.43 0.27
C MET A 572 -28.79 5.29 0.37
N ILE A 573 -29.46 4.97 -0.74
CA ILE A 573 -30.90 4.65 -0.74
C ILE A 573 -31.16 3.40 0.14
N GLY A 574 -30.31 2.38 0.05
CA GLY A 574 -30.36 1.19 0.91
C GLY A 574 -30.24 1.53 2.40
N LEU A 575 -29.31 2.40 2.77
CA LEU A 575 -29.17 2.88 4.15
C LEU A 575 -30.42 3.64 4.62
N LEU A 576 -30.94 4.57 3.82
CA LEU A 576 -32.17 5.32 4.13
C LEU A 576 -33.39 4.40 4.27
N TYR A 577 -33.51 3.40 3.39
CA TYR A 577 -34.54 2.38 3.45
C TYR A 577 -34.48 1.59 4.77
N LEU A 578 -33.27 1.19 5.21
CA LEU A 578 -33.07 0.56 6.52
C LEU A 578 -33.45 1.52 7.66
N LYS A 579 -33.11 2.81 7.58
CA LYS A 579 -33.49 3.80 8.60
C LYS A 579 -35.01 3.95 8.77
N ILE A 580 -35.76 3.95 7.66
CA ILE A 580 -37.20 4.22 7.67
C ILE A 580 -38.02 2.97 7.95
N LYS A 581 -37.71 1.85 7.27
CA LYS A 581 -38.57 0.66 7.28
C LYS A 581 -38.19 -0.36 8.36
N ARG A 582 -36.96 -0.33 8.85
CA ARG A 582 -36.47 -1.21 9.93
C ARG A 582 -35.81 -0.39 11.06
N PRO A 583 -36.59 0.43 11.79
CA PRO A 583 -36.05 1.26 12.87
C PRO A 583 -35.53 0.43 14.05
N ASP A 584 -36.10 -0.76 14.29
CA ASP A 584 -35.82 -1.60 15.47
C ASP A 584 -34.54 -2.44 15.37
N LEU A 585 -33.83 -2.39 14.22
CA LEU A 585 -32.55 -3.09 14.08
C LEU A 585 -31.51 -2.51 15.07
N PRO A 586 -30.76 -3.35 15.80
CA PRO A 586 -29.70 -2.87 16.70
C PRO A 586 -28.61 -2.19 15.87
N ARG A 587 -28.33 -0.92 16.16
CA ARG A 587 -27.30 -0.12 15.48
C ARG A 587 -26.23 0.31 16.47
N PRO A 588 -25.08 -0.38 16.50
CA PRO A 588 -23.96 0.00 17.37
C PRO A 588 -23.41 1.40 17.06
N TYR A 589 -23.45 1.79 15.78
CA TYR A 589 -23.09 3.13 15.31
C TYR A 589 -24.22 3.71 14.46
N LYS A 590 -24.50 5.01 14.60
CA LYS A 590 -25.62 5.69 13.92
C LYS A 590 -25.21 7.08 13.44
N VAL A 591 -25.35 7.32 12.14
CA VAL A 591 -25.25 8.67 11.56
C VAL A 591 -26.60 9.39 11.56
N PRO A 592 -26.63 10.73 11.72
CA PRO A 592 -27.82 11.53 11.50
C PRO A 592 -28.36 11.35 10.07
N ILE A 593 -29.69 11.30 9.88
CA ILE A 593 -30.33 11.08 8.56
C ILE A 593 -29.90 12.14 7.54
N VAL A 594 -29.55 13.35 7.99
CA VAL A 594 -29.05 14.43 7.13
C VAL A 594 -27.80 13.99 6.35
N LEU A 595 -26.91 13.20 6.94
CA LEU A 595 -25.67 12.78 6.27
C LEU A 595 -25.92 11.91 5.01
N PRO A 596 -26.60 10.74 5.08
CA PRO A 596 -26.87 9.96 3.88
C PRO A 596 -27.74 10.70 2.86
N VAL A 597 -28.61 11.62 3.29
CA VAL A 597 -29.36 12.50 2.36
C VAL A 597 -28.41 13.45 1.62
N THR A 598 -27.47 14.10 2.31
CA THR A 598 -26.49 14.98 1.65
C THR A 598 -25.58 14.22 0.68
N VAL A 599 -25.11 13.02 1.05
CA VAL A 599 -24.29 12.17 0.17
C VAL A 599 -25.11 11.68 -1.03
N LEU A 600 -26.38 11.34 -0.84
CA LEU A 600 -27.28 10.95 -1.92
C LEU A 600 -27.52 12.11 -2.90
N ILE A 601 -27.78 13.33 -2.41
CA ILE A 601 -27.95 14.51 -3.25
C ILE A 601 -26.68 14.77 -4.07
N ALA A 602 -25.50 14.70 -3.42
CA ALA A 602 -24.22 14.84 -4.11
C ALA A 602 -23.99 13.75 -5.16
N ALA A 603 -24.31 12.49 -4.85
CA ALA A 603 -24.17 11.37 -5.79
C ALA A 603 -25.09 11.53 -7.01
N VAL A 604 -26.36 11.91 -6.79
CA VAL A 604 -27.32 12.18 -7.87
C VAL A 604 -26.85 13.36 -8.73
N PHE A 605 -26.36 14.43 -8.11
CA PHE A 605 -25.80 15.57 -8.83
C PHE A 605 -24.59 15.16 -9.70
N LEU A 606 -23.64 14.38 -9.15
CA LEU A 606 -22.44 13.93 -9.87
C LEU A 606 -22.74 12.94 -11.01
N VAL A 607 -23.89 12.25 -10.96
CA VAL A 607 -24.35 11.39 -12.06
C VAL A 607 -25.10 12.21 -13.13
N LEU A 608 -25.94 13.16 -12.73
CA LEU A 608 -26.79 13.92 -13.66
C LEU A 608 -26.06 15.10 -14.33
N ALA A 609 -25.22 15.83 -13.59
CA ALA A 609 -24.57 17.04 -14.12
C ALA A 609 -23.72 16.78 -15.38
N PRO A 610 -22.89 15.71 -15.46
CA PRO A 610 -22.14 15.42 -16.68
C PRO A 610 -23.02 15.08 -17.89
N ILE A 611 -24.20 14.48 -17.67
CA ILE A 611 -25.16 14.17 -18.73
C ILE A 611 -25.81 15.43 -19.29
N ILE A 612 -26.09 16.41 -18.41
CA ILE A 612 -26.81 17.64 -18.77
C ILE A 612 -25.87 18.66 -19.42
N ASP A 613 -24.70 18.89 -18.83
CA ASP A 613 -23.79 19.97 -19.26
C ASP A 613 -22.94 19.59 -20.48
N SER A 614 -22.47 18.34 -20.56
CA SER A 614 -21.63 17.87 -21.66
C SER A 614 -21.93 16.39 -22.00
N PRO A 615 -23.06 16.09 -22.66
CA PRO A 615 -23.45 14.73 -22.97
C PRO A 615 -22.44 14.07 -23.92
N GLN A 616 -21.56 13.25 -23.34
CA GLN A 616 -20.65 12.39 -24.09
C GLN A 616 -21.28 11.01 -24.32
N ILE A 617 -20.97 10.40 -25.47
CA ILE A 617 -21.49 9.07 -25.84
C ILE A 617 -21.03 7.98 -24.86
N GLU A 618 -19.93 8.22 -24.16
CA GLU A 618 -19.36 7.33 -23.16
C GLU A 618 -20.34 7.03 -22.03
N TYR A 619 -21.08 8.02 -21.53
CA TYR A 619 -22.07 7.82 -20.47
C TYR A 619 -23.25 6.96 -20.93
N LEU A 620 -23.63 7.05 -22.21
CA LEU A 620 -24.64 6.17 -22.80
C LEU A 620 -24.16 4.72 -22.85
N TYR A 621 -22.91 4.48 -23.26
CA TYR A 621 -22.32 3.14 -23.24
C TYR A 621 -22.26 2.54 -21.84
N VAL A 622 -21.88 3.35 -20.83
CA VAL A 622 -21.88 2.91 -19.42
C VAL A 622 -23.28 2.52 -18.98
N ALA A 623 -24.27 3.38 -19.21
CA ALA A 623 -25.63 3.14 -18.78
C ALA A 623 -26.20 1.88 -19.43
N LEU A 624 -26.04 1.73 -20.75
CA LEU A 624 -26.44 0.53 -21.48
C LEU A 624 -25.74 -0.72 -20.95
N PHE A 625 -24.45 -0.63 -20.61
CA PHE A 625 -23.70 -1.75 -20.04
C PHE A 625 -24.21 -2.15 -18.64
N ILE A 626 -24.48 -1.19 -17.76
CA ILE A 626 -25.06 -1.44 -16.43
C ILE A 626 -26.41 -2.17 -16.58
N PHE A 627 -27.28 -1.67 -17.47
CA PHE A 627 -28.59 -2.31 -17.69
C PHE A 627 -28.50 -3.66 -18.40
N SER A 628 -27.46 -3.89 -19.22
CA SER A 628 -27.22 -5.19 -19.84
C SER A 628 -27.00 -6.31 -18.81
N GLY A 629 -26.52 -5.97 -17.61
CA GLY A 629 -26.44 -6.92 -16.50
C GLY A 629 -27.80 -7.55 -16.17
N VAL A 630 -28.90 -6.81 -16.28
CA VAL A 630 -30.26 -7.37 -16.05
C VAL A 630 -30.62 -8.40 -17.13
N ILE A 631 -30.20 -8.16 -18.37
CA ILE A 631 -30.42 -9.08 -19.50
C ILE A 631 -29.60 -10.36 -19.32
N VAL A 632 -28.42 -10.30 -18.71
CA VAL A 632 -27.59 -11.47 -18.38
C VAL A 632 -28.14 -12.22 -17.15
N TYR A 633 -28.65 -11.49 -16.15
CA TYR A 633 -29.17 -12.08 -14.91
C TYR A 633 -30.34 -13.04 -15.14
N VAL A 634 -31.29 -12.65 -16.00
CA VAL A 634 -32.55 -13.39 -16.18
C VAL A 634 -32.32 -14.79 -16.76
N PRO A 635 -31.60 -15.01 -17.88
CA PRO A 635 -31.38 -16.34 -18.45
C PRO A 635 -30.44 -17.22 -17.62
N PHE A 636 -29.30 -16.67 -17.17
CA PHE A 636 -28.22 -17.46 -16.60
C PHE A 636 -28.37 -17.72 -15.09
N ILE A 637 -28.91 -16.77 -14.34
CA ILE A 637 -29.01 -16.88 -12.87
C ILE A 637 -30.45 -17.18 -12.44
N HIS A 638 -31.44 -16.48 -13.00
CA HIS A 638 -32.84 -16.71 -12.63
C HIS A 638 -33.39 -18.01 -13.25
N TYR A 639 -33.21 -18.21 -14.56
CA TYR A 639 -33.66 -19.42 -15.26
C TYR A 639 -32.64 -20.56 -15.29
N LYS A 640 -31.41 -20.35 -14.77
CA LYS A 640 -30.31 -21.34 -14.78
C LYS A 640 -30.11 -22.03 -16.13
N MET A 641 -30.27 -21.28 -17.22
CA MET A 641 -29.99 -21.79 -18.56
C MET A 641 -28.46 -21.94 -18.71
N CYS A 642 -27.93 -23.09 -18.33
CA CYS A 642 -26.54 -23.47 -18.59
C CYS A 642 -26.48 -24.17 -19.95
N PRO A 643 -26.06 -23.52 -21.04
CA PRO A 643 -25.81 -24.22 -22.29
C PRO A 643 -24.69 -25.24 -22.07
N GLY A 644 -24.87 -26.49 -22.53
CA GLY A 644 -23.84 -27.54 -22.40
C GLY A 644 -22.46 -27.17 -22.99
N LEU A 645 -22.39 -26.10 -23.79
CA LEU A 645 -21.17 -25.46 -24.25
C LEU A 645 -20.33 -24.86 -23.11
N LEU A 646 -20.97 -24.19 -22.13
CA LEU A 646 -20.27 -23.58 -20.99
C LEU A 646 -19.60 -24.64 -20.13
N THR A 647 -20.26 -25.78 -19.92
CA THR A 647 -19.68 -26.91 -19.16
C THR A 647 -18.49 -27.53 -19.89
N LYS A 648 -18.57 -27.71 -21.22
CA LYS A 648 -17.43 -28.18 -22.04
C LYS A 648 -16.27 -27.19 -22.02
N LEU A 649 -16.57 -25.89 -22.09
CA LEU A 649 -15.57 -24.83 -22.02
C LEU A 649 -14.90 -24.80 -20.64
N THR A 650 -15.66 -24.92 -19.54
CA THR A 650 -15.13 -25.02 -18.18
C THR A 650 -14.18 -26.21 -18.04
N GLN A 651 -14.56 -27.39 -18.53
CA GLN A 651 -13.69 -28.57 -18.48
C GLN A 651 -12.39 -28.39 -19.29
N PHE A 652 -12.49 -27.80 -20.49
CA PHE A 652 -11.31 -27.50 -21.31
C PHE A 652 -10.37 -26.50 -20.61
N LEU A 653 -10.91 -25.40 -20.10
CA LEU A 653 -10.13 -24.38 -19.39
C LEU A 653 -9.55 -24.90 -18.07
N GLN A 654 -10.26 -25.81 -17.40
CA GLN A 654 -9.79 -26.46 -16.17
C GLN A 654 -8.51 -27.27 -16.43
N LEU A 655 -8.48 -28.04 -17.52
CA LEU A 655 -7.30 -28.80 -17.94
C LEU A 655 -6.19 -27.90 -18.47
N LEU A 656 -6.53 -26.86 -19.25
CA LEU A 656 -5.55 -25.94 -19.82
C LEU A 656 -4.80 -25.12 -18.76
N LEU A 657 -5.49 -24.70 -17.69
CA LEU A 657 -4.96 -23.83 -16.66
C LEU A 657 -4.49 -24.57 -15.40
N GLU A 658 -4.64 -25.91 -15.35
CA GLU A 658 -4.35 -26.75 -14.18
C GLU A 658 -4.99 -26.21 -12.89
N VAL A 659 -6.29 -25.91 -12.98
CA VAL A 659 -7.06 -25.33 -11.86
C VAL A 659 -8.06 -26.33 -11.29
N ALA A 660 -8.31 -26.23 -9.99
CA ALA A 660 -9.26 -27.07 -9.27
C ALA A 660 -10.22 -26.21 -8.44
N PRO A 661 -11.45 -26.68 -8.17
CA PRO A 661 -12.35 -26.04 -7.22
C PRO A 661 -11.68 -25.93 -5.85
N ALA A 662 -11.69 -24.75 -5.26
CA ALA A 662 -11.23 -24.58 -3.88
C ALA A 662 -12.28 -25.15 -2.92
N GLU A 663 -11.90 -26.07 -2.04
CA GLU A 663 -12.81 -26.71 -1.07
C GLU A 663 -13.66 -25.66 -0.32
N LYS A 664 -14.96 -25.95 -0.23
CA LYS A 664 -15.87 -25.23 0.67
C LYS A 664 -15.48 -25.64 2.07
N ASN A 665 -14.92 -24.72 2.85
CA ASN A 665 -14.97 -24.84 4.30
C ASN A 665 -16.47 -24.79 4.67
N VAL A 666 -17.07 -25.96 4.89
CA VAL A 666 -18.43 -26.11 5.42
C VAL A 666 -18.41 -25.84 6.91
#